data_AF-A0A842TCQ8-F1
#
_entry.id   AF-A0A842TCQ8-F1
#
_cell.length_a   1.000
_cell.length_b   1.000
_cell.length_c   1.000
_cell.angle_alpha   90.00
_cell.angle_beta   90.00
_cell.angle_gamma   90.00
#
_symmetry.space_group_name_H-M   'P 1'
#
loop_
_entity.id
_entity.type
_entity.pdbx_description
1 polymer ?
#
loop_
_entity_poly.entity_id
_entity_poly.type
_entity_poly.pdbx_seq_one_letter_code
_entity_poly.pdbx_strand_id
1 'polypeptide(L)'
;MSDIIALFFFFFLIYFFTEDLLTSLMGSFSIYLWIGVAELKDYPVINKILVISLVTYNVIFISGLISAYFNDPFLLNTSFAFSFWIILILGFILFGRKYIVVWRFMSPQYLTLFLYLLGWIGVVFINQYTPIDFYRYIYLVLIIVNVLIYFSSGYLLDKLLGIKRIKDAKIAELVQEVKKNLNIKGRVKVGFGQYPILNAMAYGSFFDKRIAIIAESLDNLPEDELKGIVAHELAHTKGNHTFILALITIMDLIIRWIFGFPATYYDYTFGNPQIPFILFLGINLGIYIVLYFFVRILEGYADRRAKTGGYGQELVKALYNLESFYASGREIGLNTMLLCDEKISRENKMLDYVSTAQYINQSMIKPSKLSLLGNFLNSHPPTYHRILAILGDEINPYKETLLPLLYLREKNQRKFAQKYYQARKDFQTIANQKFKEFFRIEDISQFLNNLEPNEKYKYDFQKSFLFRNMINGEYKYGKLITLKIKNDISDKFCFKIFNHISKKSEFLNPSHFTKTQVNIGDHYIFSNDNLLTLEDIHFDNDSKSGFYIFTDENNNRIKKSIKKTKIPISIEKIQNFLNNDVFLKRKGVLETAECTALHKKDNLNESKIELKNLLGENGEAMVLTLQFKDLILKPKNIQFEIKKKESNIENSKKILEWISNKEIRAYFYLKKPVNNIEIGYIEK
;
A
#
# COMPACT_ATOMS: atom_id res chain seq x y z
N MET A 1 -12.04 -7.70 12.57
CA MET A 1 -13.33 -7.23 13.13
C MET A 1 -13.28 -7.30 14.65
N SER A 2 -12.75 -8.39 15.24
CA SER A 2 -12.38 -8.49 16.66
C SER A 2 -11.55 -7.32 17.18
N ASP A 3 -10.52 -6.92 16.42
CA ASP A 3 -9.52 -5.96 16.91
C ASP A 3 -10.08 -4.54 17.00
N ILE A 4 -10.92 -4.16 16.03
CA ILE A 4 -11.65 -2.89 16.02
C ILE A 4 -12.64 -2.85 17.19
N ILE A 5 -13.33 -3.97 17.47
CA ILE A 5 -14.24 -4.08 18.61
C ILE A 5 -13.47 -3.94 19.92
N ALA A 6 -12.31 -4.58 20.05
CA ALA A 6 -11.44 -4.45 21.23
C ALA A 6 -10.96 -3.01 21.42
N LEU A 7 -10.51 -2.35 20.36
CA LEU A 7 -10.14 -0.93 20.39
C LEU A 7 -11.31 -0.04 20.84
N PHE A 8 -12.51 -0.23 20.28
CA PHE A 8 -13.69 0.52 20.71
C PHE A 8 -14.07 0.24 22.17
N PHE A 9 -13.99 -1.02 22.61
CA PHE A 9 -14.27 -1.39 24.00
C PHE A 9 -13.32 -0.67 24.96
N PHE A 10 -12.01 -0.75 24.73
CA PHE A 10 -11.03 -0.04 25.57
C PHE A 10 -11.19 1.48 25.48
N PHE A 11 -11.49 2.01 24.29
CA PHE A 11 -11.76 3.43 24.10
C PHE A 11 -12.93 3.89 24.98
N PHE A 12 -14.10 3.25 24.89
CA PHE A 12 -15.27 3.65 25.68
C PHE A 12 -15.08 3.41 27.18
N LEU A 13 -14.37 2.34 27.56
CA LEU A 13 -14.03 2.06 28.95
C LEU A 13 -13.18 3.19 29.56
N ILE A 14 -12.12 3.60 28.86
CA ILE A 14 -11.25 4.69 29.33
C ILE A 14 -12.02 6.01 29.32
N TYR A 15 -12.78 6.29 28.26
CA TYR A 15 -13.57 7.51 28.12
C TYR A 15 -14.57 7.68 29.26
N PHE A 16 -15.18 6.58 29.72
CA PHE A 16 -16.08 6.60 30.86
C PHE A 16 -15.43 7.12 32.16
N PHE A 17 -14.13 6.89 32.34
CA PHE A 17 -13.40 7.35 33.53
C PHE A 17 -12.68 8.69 33.33
N THR A 18 -12.19 8.96 32.12
CA THR A 18 -11.37 10.15 31.87
C THR A 18 -12.14 11.32 31.29
N GLU A 19 -13.29 11.07 30.67
CA GLU A 19 -14.09 12.02 29.85
C GLU A 19 -13.29 12.74 28.73
N ASP A 20 -12.01 12.41 28.57
CA ASP A 20 -11.11 12.92 27.54
C ASP A 20 -10.96 11.96 26.35
N LEU A 21 -11.20 12.50 25.16
CA LEU A 21 -11.20 11.74 23.91
C LEU A 21 -9.79 11.30 23.50
N LEU A 22 -8.78 12.16 23.73
CA LEU A 22 -7.39 11.86 23.34
C LEU A 22 -6.81 10.74 24.21
N THR A 23 -6.96 10.83 25.52
CA THR A 23 -6.49 9.84 26.50
C THR A 23 -7.12 8.48 26.21
N SER A 24 -8.42 8.47 25.89
CA SER A 24 -9.15 7.27 25.49
C SER A 24 -8.61 6.65 24.20
N LEU A 25 -8.31 7.47 23.19
CA LEU A 25 -7.74 7.02 21.94
C LEU A 25 -6.34 6.42 22.16
N MET A 26 -5.46 7.17 22.82
CA MET A 26 -4.07 6.77 23.08
C MET A 26 -3.99 5.53 23.97
N GLY A 27 -4.84 5.44 25.00
CA GLY A 27 -4.92 4.29 25.88
C GLY A 27 -5.45 3.03 25.18
N SER A 28 -6.48 3.17 24.33
CA SER A 28 -6.99 2.02 23.56
C SER A 28 -5.91 1.41 22.65
N PHE A 29 -5.15 2.26 21.94
CA PHE A 29 -4.03 1.82 21.12
C PHE A 29 -2.86 1.31 21.96
N SER A 30 -2.55 1.94 23.09
CA SER A 30 -1.49 1.49 24.00
C SER A 30 -1.74 0.06 24.49
N ILE A 31 -2.95 -0.23 24.96
CA ILE A 31 -3.36 -1.58 25.42
C ILE A 31 -3.29 -2.57 24.26
N TYR A 32 -3.79 -2.18 23.07
CA TYR A 32 -3.75 -3.04 21.90
C TYR A 32 -2.32 -3.33 21.42
N LEU A 33 -1.42 -2.35 21.47
CA LEU A 33 -0.02 -2.50 21.06
C LEU A 33 0.75 -3.50 21.93
N TRP A 34 0.39 -3.68 23.20
CA TRP A 34 0.96 -4.74 24.04
C TRP A 34 0.73 -6.13 23.42
N ILE A 35 -0.47 -6.38 22.92
CA ILE A 35 -0.82 -7.62 22.23
C ILE A 35 -0.01 -7.73 20.93
N GLY A 36 0.03 -6.66 20.13
CA GLY A 36 0.79 -6.64 18.87
C GLY A 36 2.29 -6.89 19.05
N VAL A 37 2.91 -6.32 20.09
CA VAL A 37 4.33 -6.56 20.43
C VAL A 37 4.56 -8.03 20.82
N ALA A 38 3.64 -8.62 21.59
CA ALA A 38 3.74 -10.02 21.97
C ALA A 38 3.55 -10.96 20.76
N GLU A 39 2.57 -10.68 19.88
CA GLU A 39 2.29 -11.48 18.70
C GLU A 39 3.39 -11.42 17.64
N LEU A 40 3.98 -10.24 17.43
CA LEU A 40 5.00 -10.03 16.40
C LEU A 40 6.44 -10.11 16.94
N LYS A 41 6.66 -10.74 18.10
CA LYS A 41 7.99 -10.90 18.72
C LYS A 41 9.03 -11.53 17.78
N ASP A 42 8.60 -12.41 16.89
CA ASP A 42 9.47 -13.09 15.92
C ASP A 42 9.87 -12.21 14.71
N TYR A 43 9.26 -11.03 14.53
CA TYR A 43 9.57 -10.11 13.43
C TYR A 43 10.54 -9.02 13.91
N PRO A 44 11.85 -9.10 13.62
CA PRO A 44 12.87 -8.31 14.31
C PRO A 44 12.76 -6.79 14.08
N VAL A 45 12.34 -6.36 12.89
CA VAL A 45 12.17 -4.94 12.55
C VAL A 45 10.81 -4.44 13.02
N ILE A 46 9.73 -5.15 12.67
CA ILE A 46 8.36 -4.77 13.00
C ILE A 46 8.16 -4.71 14.52
N ASN A 47 8.68 -5.70 15.25
CA ASN A 47 8.60 -5.72 16.70
C ASN A 47 9.23 -4.48 17.32
N LYS A 48 10.44 -4.10 16.89
CA LYS A 48 11.10 -2.88 17.37
C LYS A 48 10.28 -1.63 17.06
N ILE A 49 9.71 -1.51 15.86
CA ILE A 49 8.82 -0.38 15.51
C ILE A 49 7.59 -0.36 16.44
N LEU A 50 6.97 -1.50 16.69
CA LEU A 50 5.84 -1.61 17.62
C LEU A 50 6.23 -1.27 19.06
N VAL A 51 7.44 -1.62 19.51
CA VAL A 51 7.95 -1.22 20.82
C VAL A 51 8.11 0.29 20.92
N ILE A 52 8.62 0.96 19.87
CA ILE A 52 8.71 2.44 19.84
C ILE A 52 7.31 3.06 19.99
N SER A 53 6.35 2.58 19.19
CA SER A 53 4.96 3.03 19.27
C SER A 53 4.35 2.75 20.64
N LEU A 54 4.55 1.55 21.18
CA LEU A 54 4.04 1.16 22.48
C LEU A 54 4.54 2.09 23.58
N VAL A 55 5.85 2.32 23.67
CA VAL A 55 6.44 3.22 24.69
C VAL A 55 5.90 4.63 24.52
N THR A 56 5.85 5.14 23.28
CA THR A 56 5.36 6.51 23.00
C THR A 56 3.89 6.67 23.42
N TYR A 57 3.03 5.72 23.06
CA TYR A 57 1.61 5.75 23.40
C TYR A 57 1.38 5.56 24.90
N ASN A 58 2.17 4.72 25.59
CA ASN A 58 2.09 4.56 27.04
C ASN A 58 2.46 5.86 27.76
N VAL A 59 3.51 6.57 27.31
CA VAL A 59 3.87 7.87 27.91
C VAL A 59 2.73 8.86 27.78
N ILE A 60 2.11 8.98 26.59
CA ILE A 60 0.97 9.88 26.39
C ILE A 60 -0.25 9.44 27.23
N PHE A 61 -0.53 8.13 27.27
CA PHE A 61 -1.67 7.60 28.00
C PHE A 61 -1.55 7.79 29.51
N ILE A 62 -0.40 7.47 30.10
CA ILE A 62 -0.14 7.68 31.54
C ILE A 62 -0.23 9.16 31.89
N SER A 63 0.36 10.03 31.06
CA SER A 63 0.22 11.49 31.21
C SER A 63 -1.24 11.93 31.13
N GLY A 64 -2.04 11.33 30.25
CA GLY A 64 -3.48 11.59 30.13
C GLY A 64 -4.27 11.19 31.37
N LEU A 65 -3.98 10.03 31.96
CA LEU A 65 -4.59 9.59 33.22
C LEU A 65 -4.26 10.54 34.38
N ILE A 66 -2.98 10.96 34.47
CA ILE A 66 -2.53 11.93 35.48
C ILE A 66 -3.21 13.29 35.25
N SER A 67 -3.27 13.76 34.01
CA SER A 67 -3.96 15.00 33.63
C SER A 67 -5.46 14.97 33.98
N ALA A 68 -6.13 13.84 33.73
CA ALA A 68 -7.54 13.66 34.10
C ALA A 68 -7.73 13.67 35.62
N TYR A 69 -6.81 13.06 36.38
CA TYR A 69 -6.87 13.06 37.84
C TYR A 69 -6.68 14.46 38.44
N PHE A 70 -5.78 15.26 37.89
CA PHE A 70 -5.51 16.63 38.37
C PHE A 70 -6.39 17.71 37.72
N ASN A 71 -7.25 17.34 36.76
CA ASN A 71 -8.00 18.28 35.92
C ASN A 71 -7.13 19.35 35.24
N ASP A 72 -5.90 18.99 34.87
CA ASP A 72 -4.94 19.87 34.19
C ASP A 72 -4.39 19.18 32.92
N PRO A 73 -4.72 19.67 31.72
CA PRO A 73 -4.28 19.07 30.46
C PRO A 73 -2.79 19.32 30.13
N PHE A 74 -2.06 20.13 30.92
CA PHE A 74 -0.69 20.52 30.63
C PHE A 74 0.25 19.31 30.42
N LEU A 75 0.17 18.30 31.29
CA LEU A 75 1.02 17.11 31.19
C LEU A 75 0.71 16.27 29.94
N LEU A 76 -0.58 16.05 29.65
CA LEU A 76 -1.03 15.38 28.42
C LEU A 76 -0.54 16.11 27.17
N ASN A 77 -0.78 17.42 27.09
CA ASN A 77 -0.37 18.26 25.95
C ASN A 77 1.16 18.22 25.76
N THR A 78 1.92 18.33 26.84
CA THR A 78 3.38 18.23 26.83
C THR A 78 3.84 16.87 26.33
N SER A 79 3.28 15.79 26.87
CA SER A 79 3.65 14.43 26.44
C SER A 79 3.38 14.20 24.95
N PHE A 80 2.28 14.73 24.43
CA PHE A 80 1.96 14.65 23.01
C PHE A 80 2.91 15.51 22.17
N ALA A 81 3.18 16.76 22.57
CA ALA A 81 4.07 17.67 21.84
C ALA A 81 5.50 17.12 21.72
N PHE A 82 5.97 16.38 22.72
CA PHE A 82 7.30 15.76 22.72
C PHE A 82 7.33 14.30 22.25
N SER A 83 6.19 13.70 21.93
CA SER A 83 6.08 12.29 21.48
C SER A 83 6.98 11.98 20.28
N PHE A 84 7.12 12.93 19.35
CA PHE A 84 8.00 12.79 18.20
C PHE A 84 9.47 12.60 18.60
N TRP A 85 9.96 13.32 19.61
CA TRP A 85 11.33 13.18 20.11
C TRP A 85 11.55 11.84 20.79
N ILE A 86 10.54 11.31 21.48
CA ILE A 86 10.56 9.97 22.06
C ILE A 86 10.75 8.93 20.96
N ILE A 87 9.97 9.02 19.87
CA ILE A 87 10.10 8.14 18.70
C ILE A 87 11.51 8.23 18.11
N LEU A 88 12.05 9.45 17.96
CA LEU A 88 13.38 9.68 17.40
C LEU A 88 14.48 9.04 18.27
N ILE A 89 14.46 9.27 19.58
CA ILE A 89 15.45 8.74 20.54
C ILE A 89 15.38 7.21 20.57
N LEU A 90 14.17 6.64 20.71
CA LEU A 90 13.98 5.19 20.73
C LEU A 90 14.39 4.54 19.40
N GLY A 91 14.19 5.23 18.27
CA GLY A 91 14.68 4.81 16.96
C GLY A 91 16.19 4.59 16.97
N PHE A 92 16.96 5.56 17.48
CA PHE A 92 18.41 5.41 17.64
C PHE A 92 18.80 4.33 18.65
N ILE A 93 18.07 4.19 19.76
CA ILE A 93 18.35 3.16 20.78
C ILE A 93 18.15 1.75 20.20
N LEU A 94 17.06 1.49 19.48
CA LEU A 94 16.71 0.14 19.02
C LEU A 94 17.37 -0.28 17.69
N PHE A 95 17.65 0.69 16.82
CA PHE A 95 18.24 0.43 15.49
C PHE A 95 19.68 0.94 15.35
N GLY A 96 20.20 1.69 16.31
CA GLY A 96 21.59 2.18 16.32
C GLY A 96 21.92 3.01 15.09
N ARG A 97 23.11 2.76 14.51
CA ARG A 97 23.58 3.46 13.30
C ARG A 97 22.66 3.26 12.09
N LYS A 98 21.85 2.20 12.03
CA LYS A 98 20.94 1.95 10.90
C LYS A 98 19.85 3.02 10.79
N TYR A 99 19.40 3.53 11.94
CA TYR A 99 18.42 4.60 11.99
C TYR A 99 18.94 5.91 11.38
N ILE A 100 20.26 6.07 11.22
CA ILE A 100 20.83 7.27 10.62
C ILE A 100 20.31 7.48 9.20
N VAL A 101 20.08 6.42 8.43
CA VAL A 101 19.59 6.53 7.05
C VAL A 101 18.16 7.08 7.04
N VAL A 102 17.29 6.51 7.88
CA VAL A 102 15.90 6.98 8.07
C VAL A 102 15.90 8.44 8.55
N TRP A 103 16.72 8.75 9.55
CA TRP A 103 16.87 10.11 10.08
C TRP A 103 17.34 11.09 9.01
N ARG A 104 18.30 10.71 8.16
CA ARG A 104 18.77 11.56 7.07
C ARG A 104 17.65 11.87 6.08
N PHE A 105 16.90 10.87 5.62
CA PHE A 105 15.77 11.12 4.70
C PHE A 105 14.69 12.04 5.28
N MET A 106 14.44 11.95 6.59
CA MET A 106 13.48 12.80 7.29
C MET A 106 14.08 14.07 7.90
N SER A 107 15.39 14.30 7.71
CA SER A 107 16.14 15.36 8.40
C SER A 107 15.64 16.78 8.11
N PRO A 108 15.12 17.15 6.93
CA PRO A 108 14.58 18.50 6.73
C PRO A 108 13.40 18.79 7.67
N GLN A 109 12.45 17.86 7.80
CA GLN A 109 11.30 18.02 8.69
C GLN A 109 11.75 18.03 10.15
N TYR A 110 12.68 17.15 10.51
CA TYR A 110 13.20 17.05 11.87
C TYR A 110 13.98 18.30 12.28
N LEU A 111 14.75 18.88 11.34
CA LEU A 111 15.45 20.14 11.54
C LEU A 111 14.46 21.28 11.77
N THR A 112 13.40 21.38 10.98
CA THR A 112 12.36 22.41 11.19
C THR A 112 11.70 22.25 12.56
N LEU A 113 11.30 21.03 12.95
CA LEU A 113 10.72 20.76 14.26
C LEU A 113 11.69 21.09 15.41
N PHE A 114 12.98 20.77 15.23
CA PHE A 114 14.03 21.11 16.19
C PHE A 114 14.20 22.62 16.36
N LEU A 115 14.25 23.36 15.25
CA LEU A 115 14.43 24.81 15.27
C LEU A 115 13.18 25.52 15.81
N TYR A 116 11.98 24.98 15.57
CA TYR A 116 10.76 25.46 16.22
C TYR A 116 10.79 25.23 17.73
N LEU A 117 11.26 24.06 18.18
CA LEU A 117 11.47 23.79 19.60
C LEU A 117 12.47 24.78 20.21
N LEU A 118 13.62 25.02 19.56
CA LEU A 118 14.59 26.01 20.02
C LEU A 118 14.02 27.43 20.03
N GLY A 119 13.22 27.80 19.03
CA GLY A 119 12.49 29.07 18.99
C GLY A 119 11.58 29.22 20.22
N TRP A 120 10.81 28.18 20.54
CA TRP A 120 9.97 28.14 21.74
C TRP A 120 10.76 28.23 23.04
N ILE A 121 11.84 27.46 23.18
CA ILE A 121 12.72 27.52 24.35
C ILE A 121 13.29 28.94 24.52
N GLY A 122 13.69 29.57 23.42
CA GLY A 122 14.16 30.96 23.42
C GLY A 122 13.09 31.95 23.90
N VAL A 123 11.85 31.81 23.41
CA VAL A 123 10.72 32.64 23.85
C VAL A 123 10.44 32.46 25.34
N VAL A 124 10.33 31.21 25.81
CA VAL A 124 10.07 30.89 27.22
C VAL A 124 11.17 31.46 28.12
N PHE A 125 12.43 31.27 27.72
CA PHE A 125 13.58 31.77 28.46
C PHE A 125 13.57 33.30 28.56
N ILE A 126 13.41 34.02 27.43
CA ILE A 126 13.35 35.49 27.44
C ILE A 126 12.18 35.99 28.31
N ASN A 127 11.02 35.36 28.19
CA ASN A 127 9.83 35.73 28.97
C ASN A 127 10.03 35.48 30.47
N GLN A 128 10.80 34.47 30.87
CA GLN A 128 11.11 34.20 32.27
C GLN A 128 12.04 35.26 32.88
N TYR A 129 12.98 35.80 32.11
CA TYR A 129 14.01 36.72 32.59
C TYR A 129 13.77 38.19 32.22
N THR A 130 12.70 38.52 31.49
CA THR A 130 12.35 39.90 31.13
C THR A 130 10.88 40.19 31.44
N PRO A 131 10.52 41.46 31.73
CA PRO A 131 9.13 41.83 32.00
C PRO A 131 8.25 41.91 30.75
N ILE A 132 8.79 41.57 29.57
CA ILE A 132 8.11 41.65 28.28
C ILE A 132 7.41 40.32 28.01
N ASP A 133 6.11 40.36 27.71
CA ASP A 133 5.34 39.20 27.28
C ASP A 133 5.77 38.76 25.86
N PHE A 134 6.86 37.99 25.81
CA PHE A 134 7.51 37.62 24.56
C PHE A 134 6.74 36.54 23.80
N TYR A 135 5.79 35.86 24.45
CA TYR A 135 4.89 34.90 23.81
C TYR A 135 4.11 35.51 22.65
N ARG A 136 3.78 36.82 22.73
CA ARG A 136 3.09 37.56 21.65
C ARG A 136 3.86 37.58 20.33
N TYR A 137 5.18 37.42 20.38
CA TYR A 137 6.06 37.47 19.20
C TYR A 137 6.37 36.08 18.64
N ILE A 138 5.77 35.00 19.15
CA ILE A 138 6.11 33.64 18.70
C ILE A 138 5.93 33.44 17.19
N TYR A 139 4.85 33.94 16.60
CA TYR A 139 4.61 33.81 15.14
C TYR A 139 5.70 34.52 14.34
N LEU A 140 6.16 35.68 14.80
CA LEU A 140 7.28 36.40 14.18
C LEU A 140 8.57 35.57 14.27
N VAL A 141 8.86 34.98 15.44
CA VAL A 141 10.01 34.08 15.64
C VAL A 141 9.94 32.88 14.69
N LEU A 142 8.79 32.21 14.59
CA LEU A 142 8.60 31.07 13.69
C LEU A 142 8.77 31.46 12.21
N ILE A 143 8.27 32.62 11.80
CA ILE A 143 8.47 33.16 10.44
C ILE A 143 9.95 33.42 10.18
N ILE A 144 10.66 34.07 11.11
CA ILE A 144 12.10 34.32 11.00
C ILE A 144 12.86 32.99 10.88
N VAL A 145 12.53 32.00 11.70
CA VAL A 145 13.12 30.65 11.64
C VAL A 145 12.91 30.04 10.25
N ASN A 146 11.71 30.12 9.64
CA ASN A 146 11.48 29.62 8.29
C ASN A 146 12.34 30.32 7.23
N VAL A 147 12.46 31.64 7.32
CA VAL A 147 13.30 32.43 6.42
C VAL A 147 14.76 32.01 6.55
N LEU A 148 15.26 31.88 7.78
CA LEU A 148 16.62 31.43 8.07
C LEU A 148 16.86 30.01 7.53
N ILE A 149 15.94 29.08 7.78
CA ILE A 149 15.99 27.71 7.25
C ILE A 149 16.07 27.74 5.72
N TYR A 150 15.23 28.52 5.06
CA TYR A 150 15.21 28.58 3.60
C TYR A 150 16.55 29.03 3.03
N PHE A 151 17.12 30.12 3.52
CA PHE A 151 18.40 30.64 3.02
C PHE A 151 19.61 29.78 3.41
N SER A 152 19.58 29.12 4.58
CA SER A 152 20.66 28.24 5.06
C SER A 152 20.52 26.77 4.63
N SER A 153 19.37 26.39 4.05
CA SER A 153 19.00 25.01 3.71
C SER A 153 20.06 24.29 2.90
N GLY A 154 20.70 24.97 1.93
CA GLY A 154 21.73 24.37 1.09
C GLY A 154 22.93 23.83 1.89
N TYR A 155 23.39 24.59 2.88
CA TYR A 155 24.50 24.18 3.75
C TYR A 155 24.06 23.15 4.80
N LEU A 156 22.90 23.38 5.44
CA LEU A 156 22.39 22.48 6.49
C LEU A 156 22.11 21.09 5.93
N LEU A 157 21.48 21.00 4.76
CA LEU A 157 21.14 19.71 4.14
C LEU A 157 22.39 18.97 3.65
N ASP A 158 23.42 19.64 3.14
CA ASP A 158 24.71 18.97 2.82
C ASP A 158 25.24 18.21 4.04
N LYS A 159 25.21 18.84 5.22
CA LYS A 159 25.71 18.25 6.48
C LYS A 159 24.80 17.16 7.01
N LEU A 160 23.50 17.43 7.10
CA LEU A 160 22.51 16.48 7.63
C LEU A 160 22.44 15.21 6.77
N LEU A 161 22.36 15.37 5.45
CA LEU A 161 22.30 14.26 4.49
C LEU A 161 23.68 13.66 4.18
N GLY A 162 24.77 14.16 4.79
CA GLY A 162 26.12 13.65 4.54
C GLY A 162 26.55 13.72 3.06
N ILE A 163 26.09 14.73 2.33
CA ILE A 163 26.36 14.90 0.90
C ILE A 163 27.78 15.43 0.70
N LYS A 164 28.53 14.76 -0.16
CA LYS A 164 29.88 15.17 -0.57
C LYS A 164 29.86 15.71 -1.99
N ARG A 165 30.70 16.69 -2.30
CA ARG A 165 30.79 17.24 -3.66
C ARG A 165 31.35 16.19 -4.63
N ILE A 166 30.68 16.03 -5.76
CA ILE A 166 31.09 15.09 -6.80
C ILE A 166 32.32 15.65 -7.54
N LYS A 167 33.31 14.77 -7.77
CA LYS A 167 34.44 15.02 -8.68
C LYS A 167 34.31 14.29 -10.02
N ASP A 168 33.37 13.34 -10.10
CA ASP A 168 33.07 12.56 -11.30
C ASP A 168 32.59 13.47 -12.44
N ALA A 169 33.34 13.49 -13.54
CA ALA A 169 33.05 14.31 -14.71
C ALA A 169 31.81 13.84 -15.46
N LYS A 170 31.58 12.52 -15.56
CA LYS A 170 30.44 11.94 -16.29
C LYS A 170 29.12 12.39 -15.68
N ILE A 171 29.04 12.32 -14.36
CA ILE A 171 27.84 12.72 -13.62
C ILE A 171 27.62 14.24 -13.68
N ALA A 172 28.70 15.02 -13.58
CA ALA A 172 28.63 16.47 -13.73
C ALA A 172 28.16 16.90 -15.12
N GLU A 173 28.64 16.22 -16.17
CA GLU A 173 28.22 16.43 -17.56
C GLU A 173 26.74 16.09 -17.77
N LEU A 174 26.28 14.95 -17.26
CA LEU A 174 24.88 14.55 -17.31
C LEU A 174 23.96 15.61 -16.68
N VAL A 175 24.30 16.07 -15.47
CA VAL A 175 23.51 17.12 -14.79
C VAL A 175 23.53 18.42 -15.62
N GLN A 176 24.66 18.77 -16.23
CA GLN A 176 24.79 19.96 -17.06
C GLN A 176 23.98 19.86 -18.36
N GLU A 177 23.95 18.69 -18.99
CA GLU A 177 23.11 18.37 -20.16
C GLU A 177 21.62 18.57 -19.82
N VAL A 178 21.14 17.94 -18.75
CA VAL A 178 19.76 18.08 -18.29
C VAL A 178 19.44 19.53 -17.92
N LYS A 179 20.35 20.22 -17.24
CA LYS A 179 20.20 21.65 -16.89
C LYS A 179 20.03 22.52 -18.14
N LYS A 180 20.81 22.25 -19.20
CA LYS A 180 20.73 22.96 -20.48
C LYS A 180 19.38 22.72 -21.15
N ASN A 181 18.94 21.46 -21.23
CA ASN A 181 17.67 21.09 -21.86
C ASN A 181 16.45 21.69 -21.11
N LEU A 182 16.56 21.86 -19.78
CA LEU A 182 15.53 22.53 -18.96
C LEU A 182 15.67 24.05 -18.89
N ASN A 183 16.62 24.66 -19.61
CA ASN A 183 16.87 26.10 -19.64
C ASN A 183 17.08 26.72 -18.24
N ILE A 184 17.82 26.05 -17.36
CA ILE A 184 18.10 26.54 -16.00
C ILE A 184 19.34 27.42 -15.99
N LYS A 185 19.17 28.67 -15.55
CA LYS A 185 20.25 29.66 -15.41
C LYS A 185 21.01 29.49 -14.10
N GLY A 186 22.30 29.81 -14.14
CA GLY A 186 23.20 29.80 -12.99
C GLY A 186 23.95 28.47 -12.77
N ARG A 187 24.77 28.45 -11.72
CA ARG A 187 25.52 27.26 -11.29
C ARG A 187 24.63 26.38 -10.42
N VAL A 188 24.58 25.09 -10.72
CA VAL A 188 23.99 24.07 -9.87
C VAL A 188 25.13 23.28 -9.24
N LYS A 189 25.18 23.20 -7.91
CA LYS A 189 26.22 22.43 -7.21
C LYS A 189 25.78 20.98 -7.10
N VAL A 190 26.59 20.08 -7.64
CA VAL A 190 26.30 18.65 -7.67
C VAL A 190 26.99 17.95 -6.49
N GLY A 191 26.28 17.04 -5.83
CA GLY A 191 26.77 16.27 -4.69
C GLY A 191 26.29 14.83 -4.72
N PHE A 192 26.94 13.97 -3.96
CA PHE A 192 26.65 12.55 -3.84
C PHE A 192 26.43 12.16 -2.38
N GLY A 193 25.41 11.35 -2.14
CA GLY A 193 25.17 10.66 -0.90
C GLY A 193 25.08 9.15 -1.14
N GLN A 194 25.76 8.37 -0.29
CA GLN A 194 25.79 6.91 -0.42
C GLN A 194 24.61 6.27 0.33
N TYR A 195 23.65 5.70 -0.40
CA TYR A 195 22.41 5.12 0.14
C TYR A 195 21.91 3.94 -0.71
N PRO A 196 21.13 3.00 -0.17
CA PRO A 196 20.70 1.79 -0.90
C PRO A 196 19.64 2.02 -2.00
N ILE A 197 19.29 3.28 -2.32
CA ILE A 197 18.21 3.67 -3.24
C ILE A 197 18.80 4.56 -4.31
N LEU A 198 18.42 4.36 -5.57
CA LEU A 198 18.66 5.32 -6.64
C LEU A 198 17.63 6.44 -6.58
N ASN A 199 18.06 7.64 -6.23
CA ASN A 199 17.25 8.84 -6.24
C ASN A 199 18.12 10.09 -6.50
N ALA A 200 17.50 11.26 -6.62
CA ALA A 200 18.17 12.53 -6.49
C ALA A 200 17.28 13.49 -5.70
N MET A 201 17.85 14.58 -5.23
CA MET A 201 17.12 15.62 -4.52
C MET A 201 17.66 16.97 -4.94
N ALA A 202 16.79 17.84 -5.44
CA ALA A 202 17.09 19.26 -5.60
C ALA A 202 16.76 20.02 -4.31
N TYR A 203 17.69 20.87 -3.87
CA TYR A 203 17.55 21.61 -2.61
C TYR A 203 18.34 22.91 -2.63
N GLY A 204 18.13 23.70 -1.58
CA GLY A 204 18.69 25.04 -1.43
C GLY A 204 17.71 26.14 -1.81
N SER A 205 18.14 27.37 -1.57
CA SER A 205 17.40 28.57 -1.93
C SER A 205 17.54 28.89 -3.42
N PHE A 206 16.74 29.84 -3.90
CA PHE A 206 16.81 30.29 -5.29
C PHE A 206 18.18 30.87 -5.71
N PHE A 207 19.00 31.31 -4.74
CA PHE A 207 20.38 31.76 -4.95
C PHE A 207 21.43 30.63 -4.83
N ASP A 208 21.13 29.55 -4.12
CA ASP A 208 22.05 28.44 -3.87
C ASP A 208 21.46 27.12 -4.37
N LYS A 209 21.46 26.94 -5.70
CA LYS A 209 20.89 25.77 -6.36
C LYS A 209 21.80 24.56 -6.19
N ARG A 210 21.30 23.50 -5.57
CA ARG A 210 22.03 22.24 -5.33
C ARG A 210 21.23 21.04 -5.80
N ILE A 211 21.94 20.01 -6.20
CA ILE A 211 21.37 18.69 -6.45
C ILE A 211 22.27 17.63 -5.82
N ALA A 212 21.65 16.70 -5.10
CA ALA A 212 22.31 15.54 -4.51
C ALA A 212 21.84 14.29 -5.25
N ILE A 213 22.78 13.51 -5.77
CA ILE A 213 22.54 12.17 -6.31
C ILE A 213 22.69 11.18 -5.16
N ILE A 214 21.69 10.33 -5.01
CA ILE A 214 21.55 9.38 -3.92
C ILE A 214 21.60 7.99 -4.54
N ALA A 215 22.64 7.20 -4.24
CA ALA A 215 22.78 5.84 -4.75
C ALA A 215 23.81 5.01 -3.96
N GLU A 216 23.85 3.68 -4.18
CA GLU A 216 24.76 2.79 -3.43
C GLU A 216 26.23 3.01 -3.84
N SER A 217 26.45 3.34 -5.12
CA SER A 217 27.73 3.62 -5.75
C SER A 217 27.56 4.49 -6.99
N LEU A 218 28.59 5.26 -7.37
CA LEU A 218 28.60 6.01 -8.63
C LEU A 218 28.91 5.13 -9.86
N ASP A 219 29.58 3.98 -9.65
CA ASP A 219 30.17 3.19 -10.75
C ASP A 219 29.13 2.49 -11.65
N ASN A 220 27.93 2.21 -11.12
CA ASN A 220 26.91 1.39 -11.79
C ASN A 220 25.53 2.06 -11.80
N LEU A 221 25.46 3.33 -12.17
CA LEU A 221 24.20 4.06 -12.25
C LEU A 221 23.54 3.86 -13.63
N PRO A 222 22.26 3.43 -13.69
CA PRO A 222 21.51 3.40 -14.94
C PRO A 222 21.31 4.83 -15.45
N GLU A 223 22.02 5.19 -16.51
CA GLU A 223 22.13 6.56 -17.01
C GLU A 223 20.77 7.17 -17.37
N ASP A 224 19.92 6.41 -18.08
CA ASP A 224 18.56 6.82 -18.44
C ASP A 224 17.75 7.22 -17.20
N GLU A 225 17.70 6.36 -16.19
CA GLU A 225 16.91 6.62 -14.98
C GLU A 225 17.45 7.82 -14.22
N LEU A 226 18.78 7.95 -14.13
CA LEU A 226 19.42 9.09 -13.51
C LEU A 226 19.07 10.39 -14.24
N LYS A 227 19.08 10.41 -15.59
CA LYS A 227 18.64 11.56 -16.39
C LYS A 227 17.19 11.93 -16.08
N GLY A 228 16.29 10.94 -16.02
CA GLY A 228 14.88 11.13 -15.67
C GLY A 228 14.68 11.76 -14.28
N ILE A 229 15.34 11.21 -13.26
CA ILE A 229 15.24 11.70 -11.88
C ILE A 229 15.85 13.10 -11.76
N VAL A 230 17.06 13.30 -12.32
CA VAL A 230 17.72 14.62 -12.33
C VAL A 230 16.85 15.64 -13.06
N ALA A 231 16.18 15.27 -14.16
CA ALA A 231 15.29 16.17 -14.89
C ALA A 231 14.09 16.59 -14.05
N HIS A 232 13.46 15.66 -13.32
CA HIS A 232 12.37 15.94 -12.40
C HIS A 232 12.81 16.89 -11.26
N GLU A 233 13.92 16.58 -10.60
CA GLU A 233 14.45 17.40 -9.50
C GLU A 233 14.88 18.79 -9.96
N LEU A 234 15.55 18.89 -11.11
CA LEU A 234 15.90 20.18 -11.70
C LEU A 234 14.67 20.95 -12.18
N ALA A 235 13.58 20.29 -12.55
CA ALA A 235 12.32 20.95 -12.87
C ALA A 235 11.70 21.65 -11.65
N HIS A 236 11.86 21.10 -10.44
CA HIS A 236 11.53 21.81 -9.19
C HIS A 236 12.36 23.09 -9.02
N THR A 237 13.66 22.99 -9.28
CA THR A 237 14.58 24.14 -9.24
C THR A 237 14.17 25.21 -10.26
N LYS A 238 13.81 24.81 -11.48
CA LYS A 238 13.35 25.72 -12.55
C LYS A 238 12.06 26.45 -12.15
N GLY A 239 11.14 25.74 -11.48
CA GLY A 239 9.87 26.29 -11.01
C GLY A 239 9.95 27.06 -9.69
N ASN A 240 11.13 27.13 -9.05
CA ASN A 240 11.30 27.69 -7.70
C ASN A 240 10.34 27.06 -6.67
N HIS A 241 10.06 25.75 -6.77
CA HIS A 241 9.04 25.11 -5.93
C HIS A 241 9.40 25.17 -4.43
N THR A 242 10.68 25.11 -4.07
CA THR A 242 11.13 25.28 -2.67
C THR A 242 10.82 26.67 -2.12
N PHE A 243 10.93 27.71 -2.94
CA PHE A 243 10.54 29.07 -2.56
C PHE A 243 9.03 29.21 -2.39
N ILE A 244 8.25 28.66 -3.33
CA ILE A 244 6.78 28.66 -3.25
C ILE A 244 6.31 27.96 -1.97
N LEU A 245 6.92 26.82 -1.64
CA LEU A 245 6.58 26.08 -0.42
C LEU A 245 6.94 26.86 0.85
N ALA A 246 8.08 27.57 0.86
CA ALA A 246 8.44 28.46 1.96
C ALA A 246 7.42 29.60 2.13
N LEU A 247 6.97 30.21 1.02
CA LEU A 247 5.92 31.24 1.05
C LEU A 247 4.58 30.69 1.55
N ILE A 248 4.17 29.50 1.11
CA ILE A 248 2.95 28.84 1.60
C ILE A 248 3.04 28.59 3.10
N THR A 249 4.20 28.15 3.60
CA THR A 249 4.43 27.90 5.03
C THR A 249 4.35 29.20 5.85
N ILE A 250 4.96 30.29 5.35
CA ILE A 250 4.88 31.61 5.99
C ILE A 250 3.44 32.14 5.96
N MET A 251 2.73 31.95 4.85
CA MET A 251 1.33 32.35 4.72
C MET A 251 0.43 31.57 5.69
N ASP A 252 0.64 30.27 5.88
CA ASP A 252 -0.05 29.47 6.90
C ASP A 252 0.18 30.04 8.30
N LEU A 253 1.43 30.38 8.65
CA LEU A 253 1.74 31.02 9.94
C LEU A 253 1.04 32.37 10.11
N ILE A 254 0.98 33.20 9.07
CA ILE A 254 0.30 34.50 9.13
C ILE A 254 -1.21 34.33 9.30
N ILE A 255 -1.83 33.40 8.56
CA ILE A 255 -3.26 33.09 8.68
C ILE A 255 -3.56 32.65 10.11
N ARG A 256 -2.77 31.71 10.63
CA ARG A 256 -2.91 31.23 12.01
C ARG A 256 -2.75 32.32 13.05
N TRP A 257 -1.79 33.24 12.84
CA TRP A 257 -1.61 34.39 13.71
C TRP A 257 -2.85 35.31 13.71
N ILE A 258 -3.40 35.63 12.55
CA ILE A 258 -4.60 36.49 12.41
C ILE A 258 -5.82 35.87 13.07
N PHE A 259 -6.01 34.56 12.91
CA PHE A 259 -7.16 33.84 13.48
C PHE A 259 -6.92 33.36 14.92
N GLY A 260 -5.74 33.58 15.49
CA GLY A 260 -5.38 33.11 16.84
C GLY A 260 -5.34 31.57 16.96
N PHE A 261 -5.12 30.85 15.87
CA PHE A 261 -5.03 29.38 15.88
C PHE A 261 -3.60 28.93 16.11
N PRO A 262 -3.35 28.00 17.04
CA PRO A 262 -1.99 27.55 17.30
C PRO A 262 -1.28 27.01 16.04
N ALA A 263 0.00 27.33 15.87
CA ALA A 263 0.80 26.91 14.74
C ALA A 263 1.49 25.55 14.94
N THR A 264 1.85 25.22 16.17
CA THR A 264 2.61 24.01 16.51
C THR A 264 2.05 23.35 17.77
N TYR A 265 2.44 22.09 18.03
CA TYR A 265 2.09 21.44 19.29
C TYR A 265 2.68 22.17 20.51
N TYR A 266 3.85 22.79 20.36
CA TYR A 266 4.46 23.63 21.40
C TYR A 266 3.63 24.89 21.66
N ASP A 267 3.11 25.52 20.61
CA ASP A 267 2.22 26.68 20.72
C ASP A 267 0.90 26.36 21.38
N TYR A 268 0.35 25.18 21.09
CA TYR A 268 -0.79 24.68 21.83
C TYR A 268 -0.45 24.45 23.31
N THR A 269 0.71 23.89 23.62
CA THR A 269 1.06 23.45 24.99
C THR A 269 1.47 24.58 25.91
N PHE A 270 2.32 25.49 25.42
CA PHE A 270 2.94 26.56 26.22
C PHE A 270 2.26 27.92 26.00
N GLY A 271 1.39 28.04 25.00
CA GLY A 271 0.52 29.20 24.80
C GLY A 271 -0.79 29.08 25.58
N ASN A 272 -1.72 30.01 25.31
CA ASN A 272 -3.07 30.01 25.86
C ASN A 272 -4.11 29.71 24.76
N PRO A 273 -4.17 28.48 24.23
CA PRO A 273 -5.08 28.14 23.14
C PRO A 273 -6.54 28.24 23.58
N GLN A 274 -7.39 28.81 22.72
CA GLN A 274 -8.83 28.96 22.98
C GLN A 274 -9.67 27.79 22.44
N ILE A 275 -9.03 26.78 21.84
CA ILE A 275 -9.71 25.64 21.20
C ILE A 275 -9.33 24.33 21.90
N PRO A 276 -10.27 23.36 22.02
CA PRO A 276 -9.95 22.03 22.52
C PRO A 276 -8.90 21.32 21.66
N PHE A 277 -8.06 20.48 22.29
CA PHE A 277 -6.91 19.88 21.61
C PHE A 277 -7.32 18.95 20.45
N ILE A 278 -8.41 18.21 20.63
CA ILE A 278 -8.93 17.34 19.56
C ILE A 278 -9.39 18.14 18.33
N LEU A 279 -9.97 19.33 18.55
CA LEU A 279 -10.35 20.23 17.46
C LEU A 279 -9.10 20.79 16.76
N PHE A 280 -8.07 21.15 17.53
CA PHE A 280 -6.77 21.54 17.00
C PHE A 280 -6.14 20.44 16.12
N LEU A 281 -6.19 19.18 16.54
CA LEU A 281 -5.73 18.03 15.73
C LEU A 281 -6.52 17.91 14.43
N GLY A 282 -7.85 18.04 14.49
CA GLY A 282 -8.74 17.98 13.32
C GLY A 282 -8.48 19.11 12.31
N ILE A 283 -8.31 20.35 12.80
CA ILE A 283 -7.99 21.52 11.97
C ILE A 283 -6.64 21.32 11.27
N ASN A 284 -5.60 20.89 12.01
CA ASN A 284 -4.30 20.63 11.39
C ASN A 284 -4.35 19.54 10.33
N LEU A 285 -5.09 18.44 10.57
CA LEU A 285 -5.28 17.40 9.56
C LEU A 285 -5.94 17.97 8.29
N GLY A 286 -6.97 18.81 8.45
CA GLY A 286 -7.63 19.50 7.34
C GLY A 286 -6.67 20.40 6.56
N ILE A 287 -5.88 21.22 7.26
CA ILE A 287 -4.87 22.10 6.64
C ILE A 287 -3.80 21.27 5.91
N TYR A 288 -3.31 20.17 6.49
CA TYR A 288 -2.34 19.29 5.82
C TYR A 288 -2.88 18.71 4.51
N ILE A 289 -4.15 18.30 4.47
CA ILE A 289 -4.79 17.81 3.23
C ILE A 289 -4.80 18.91 2.15
N VAL A 290 -5.10 20.15 2.53
CA VAL A 290 -5.06 21.31 1.62
C VAL A 290 -3.64 21.61 1.16
N LEU A 291 -2.66 21.60 2.06
CA LEU A 291 -1.26 21.82 1.71
C LEU A 291 -0.72 20.75 0.75
N TYR A 292 -1.06 19.48 0.98
CA TYR A 292 -0.69 18.37 0.09
C TYR A 292 -1.32 18.51 -1.30
N PHE A 293 -2.49 19.12 -1.42
CA PHE A 293 -3.05 19.45 -2.73
C PHE A 293 -2.12 20.38 -3.53
N PHE A 294 -1.57 21.42 -2.89
CA PHE A 294 -0.59 22.31 -3.54
C PHE A 294 0.73 21.60 -3.86
N VAL A 295 1.24 20.78 -2.94
CA VAL A 295 2.46 20.00 -3.19
C VAL A 295 2.30 19.10 -4.42
N ARG A 296 1.18 18.37 -4.53
CA ARG A 296 0.90 17.51 -5.70
C ARG A 296 0.77 18.27 -7.02
N ILE A 297 0.26 19.50 -7.00
CA ILE A 297 0.25 20.35 -8.19
C ILE A 297 1.70 20.68 -8.62
N LEU A 298 2.57 21.00 -7.67
CA LEU A 298 3.99 21.24 -7.92
C LEU A 298 4.70 19.98 -8.45
N GLU A 299 4.36 18.79 -7.95
CA GLU A 299 4.83 17.51 -8.50
C GLU A 299 4.44 17.34 -9.97
N GLY A 300 3.16 17.53 -10.31
CA GLY A 300 2.67 17.44 -11.69
C GLY A 300 3.33 18.46 -12.62
N TYR A 301 3.65 19.67 -12.12
CA TYR A 301 4.42 20.65 -12.89
C TYR A 301 5.87 20.21 -13.14
N ALA A 302 6.50 19.51 -12.19
CA ALA A 302 7.85 18.97 -12.37
C ALA A 302 7.86 17.81 -13.37
N ASP A 303 6.91 16.86 -13.24
CA ASP A 303 6.73 15.76 -14.19
C ASP A 303 6.49 16.27 -15.62
N ARG A 304 5.60 17.25 -15.78
CA ARG A 304 5.34 17.87 -17.10
C ARG A 304 6.58 18.53 -17.67
N ARG A 305 7.36 19.25 -16.85
CA ARG A 305 8.60 19.92 -17.32
C ARG A 305 9.67 18.91 -17.71
N ALA A 306 9.84 17.83 -16.95
CA ALA A 306 10.74 16.73 -17.29
C ALA A 306 10.32 16.08 -18.62
N LYS A 307 9.02 15.82 -18.81
CA LYS A 307 8.45 15.35 -20.09
C LYS A 307 8.79 16.31 -21.24
N THR A 308 8.49 17.60 -21.10
CA THR A 308 8.75 18.58 -22.16
C THR A 308 10.24 18.80 -22.42
N GLY A 309 11.10 18.49 -21.44
CA GLY A 309 12.55 18.49 -21.57
C GLY A 309 13.12 17.28 -22.30
N GLY A 310 12.27 16.33 -22.73
CA GLY A 310 12.66 15.12 -23.43
C GLY A 310 12.90 13.89 -22.56
N TYR A 311 12.68 13.99 -21.23
CA TYR A 311 13.04 12.95 -20.26
C TYR A 311 11.85 12.14 -19.74
N GLY A 312 10.77 12.05 -20.52
CA GLY A 312 9.53 11.42 -20.10
C GLY A 312 9.67 9.91 -19.90
N GLN A 313 10.30 9.20 -20.84
CA GLN A 313 10.44 7.74 -20.76
C GLN A 313 11.42 7.33 -19.66
N GLU A 314 12.51 8.09 -19.54
CA GLU A 314 13.54 8.01 -18.51
C GLU A 314 12.93 8.12 -17.11
N LEU A 315 12.07 9.13 -16.91
CA LEU A 315 11.37 9.33 -15.64
C LEU A 315 10.40 8.17 -15.34
N VAL A 316 9.71 7.63 -16.34
CA VAL A 316 8.85 6.44 -16.16
C VAL A 316 9.67 5.21 -15.76
N LYS A 317 10.84 4.99 -16.38
CA LYS A 317 11.77 3.91 -15.98
C LYS A 317 12.21 4.07 -14.53
N ALA A 318 12.50 5.30 -14.09
CA ALA A 318 12.90 5.60 -12.72
C ALA A 318 11.76 5.41 -11.70
N LEU A 319 10.55 5.90 -12.01
CA LEU A 319 9.36 5.72 -11.16
C LEU A 319 9.04 4.23 -10.96
N TYR A 320 9.12 3.44 -12.03
CA TYR A 320 8.94 2.00 -11.95
C TYR A 320 10.02 1.32 -11.08
N ASN A 321 11.27 1.76 -11.19
CA ASN A 321 12.37 1.29 -10.34
C ASN A 321 12.11 1.55 -8.86
N LEU A 322 11.72 2.80 -8.56
CA LEU A 322 11.51 3.28 -7.21
C LEU A 322 10.31 2.56 -6.55
N GLU A 323 9.20 2.44 -7.28
CA GLU A 323 8.04 1.68 -6.81
C GLU A 323 8.38 0.20 -6.58
N SER A 324 9.24 -0.39 -7.41
CA SER A 324 9.69 -1.78 -7.24
C SER A 324 10.57 -1.95 -6.01
N PHE A 325 11.43 -0.97 -5.69
CA PHE A 325 12.23 -0.96 -4.46
C PHE A 325 11.35 -0.90 -3.19
N TYR A 326 10.24 -0.18 -3.24
CA TYR A 326 9.27 -0.10 -2.13
C TYR A 326 8.20 -1.21 -2.15
N ALA A 327 8.23 -2.10 -3.14
CA ALA A 327 7.29 -3.22 -3.22
C ALA A 327 7.54 -4.24 -2.10
N SER A 328 8.81 -4.57 -1.86
CA SER A 328 9.28 -5.27 -0.67
C SER A 328 9.22 -4.34 0.55
N GLY A 329 8.60 -4.79 1.65
CA GLY A 329 8.56 -4.01 2.89
C GLY A 329 7.53 -2.87 2.89
N ARG A 330 6.44 -2.99 2.11
CA ARG A 330 5.29 -2.06 2.06
C ARG A 330 4.45 -2.08 3.35
N GLU A 331 5.11 -1.96 4.49
CA GLU A 331 4.50 -1.91 5.81
C GLU A 331 4.61 -0.47 6.34
N ILE A 332 3.50 0.26 6.24
CA ILE A 332 3.26 1.53 6.97
C ILE A 332 4.41 2.56 6.84
N GLY A 333 4.52 3.21 5.68
CA GLY A 333 5.26 4.47 5.51
C GLY A 333 6.79 4.43 5.70
N LEU A 334 7.36 3.29 6.09
CA LEU A 334 8.80 3.12 6.29
C LEU A 334 9.25 1.80 5.66
N ASN A 335 10.22 1.86 4.74
CA ASN A 335 10.75 0.65 4.13
C ASN A 335 11.60 -0.13 5.14
N THR A 336 11.09 -1.27 5.60
CA THR A 336 11.75 -2.14 6.58
C THR A 336 13.10 -2.67 6.09
N MET A 337 13.33 -2.68 4.76
CA MET A 337 14.63 -2.98 4.15
C MET A 337 15.74 -2.05 4.65
N LEU A 338 15.43 -0.77 4.92
CA LEU A 338 16.42 0.20 5.40
C LEU A 338 16.90 -0.10 6.84
N LEU A 339 16.20 -0.98 7.55
CA LEU A 339 16.47 -1.32 8.94
C LEU A 339 16.98 -2.76 9.12
N CYS A 340 17.16 -3.54 8.05
CA CYS A 340 17.69 -4.91 8.08
C CYS A 340 19.07 -5.05 7.41
N ASP A 341 19.83 -6.09 7.80
CA ASP A 341 21.16 -6.38 7.22
C ASP A 341 21.07 -7.22 5.94
N GLU A 342 20.02 -8.01 5.81
CA GLU A 342 19.82 -8.90 4.68
C GLU A 342 19.53 -8.06 3.42
N LYS A 343 20.27 -8.31 2.34
CA LYS A 343 19.98 -7.73 1.01
C LYS A 343 18.94 -8.58 0.30
N ILE A 344 18.11 -7.93 -0.52
CA ILE A 344 17.17 -8.65 -1.37
C ILE A 344 17.92 -9.51 -2.40
N SER A 345 17.54 -10.77 -2.49
CA SER A 345 18.00 -11.73 -3.49
C SER A 345 17.56 -11.30 -4.90
N ARG A 346 18.27 -11.79 -5.92
CA ARG A 346 17.97 -11.44 -7.31
C ARG A 346 16.58 -11.92 -7.71
N GLU A 347 16.18 -13.10 -7.26
CA GLU A 347 14.90 -13.76 -7.57
C GLU A 347 13.74 -12.99 -6.95
N ASN A 348 13.82 -12.66 -5.66
CA ASN A 348 12.78 -11.84 -5.00
C ASN A 348 12.71 -10.44 -5.60
N LYS A 349 13.85 -9.85 -6.00
CA LYS A 349 13.86 -8.58 -6.74
C LYS A 349 13.16 -8.70 -8.10
N MET A 350 13.33 -9.81 -8.84
CA MET A 350 12.56 -10.04 -10.07
C MET A 350 11.05 -10.12 -9.79
N LEU A 351 10.64 -10.83 -8.73
CA LEU A 351 9.24 -10.93 -8.31
C LEU A 351 8.64 -9.55 -7.95
N ASP A 352 9.41 -8.69 -7.27
CA ASP A 352 8.99 -7.33 -6.93
C ASP A 352 8.73 -6.48 -8.17
N TYR A 353 9.63 -6.53 -9.17
CA TYR A 353 9.45 -5.79 -10.42
C TYR A 353 8.21 -6.28 -11.16
N VAL A 354 8.06 -7.60 -11.29
CA VAL A 354 6.88 -8.20 -11.92
C VAL A 354 5.61 -7.78 -11.19
N SER A 355 5.56 -7.93 -9.87
CA SER A 355 4.39 -7.56 -9.06
C SER A 355 4.06 -6.07 -9.18
N THR A 356 5.08 -5.23 -9.24
CA THR A 356 4.94 -3.78 -9.40
C THR A 356 4.41 -3.39 -10.77
N ALA A 357 4.93 -4.00 -11.83
CA ALA A 357 4.41 -3.76 -13.19
C ALA A 357 2.94 -4.16 -13.29
N GLN A 358 2.55 -5.31 -12.71
CA GLN A 358 1.16 -5.73 -12.64
C GLN A 358 0.30 -4.76 -11.81
N TYR A 359 0.80 -4.33 -10.66
CA TYR A 359 0.11 -3.38 -9.78
C TYR A 359 -0.16 -2.05 -10.50
N ILE A 360 0.86 -1.47 -11.14
CA ILE A 360 0.73 -0.21 -11.89
C ILE A 360 -0.26 -0.39 -13.04
N ASN A 361 -0.09 -1.42 -13.87
CA ASN A 361 -0.95 -1.69 -15.03
C ASN A 361 -2.43 -1.90 -14.63
N GLN A 362 -2.69 -2.67 -13.57
CA GLN A 362 -4.05 -2.90 -13.06
C GLN A 362 -4.66 -1.65 -12.42
N SER A 363 -3.85 -0.87 -11.71
CA SER A 363 -4.29 0.38 -11.08
C SER A 363 -4.64 1.47 -12.11
N MET A 364 -4.04 1.44 -13.31
CA MET A 364 -4.47 2.28 -14.44
C MET A 364 -5.84 1.89 -15.02
N ILE A 365 -6.32 0.67 -14.75
CA ILE A 365 -7.63 0.17 -15.22
C ILE A 365 -8.69 0.36 -14.14
N LYS A 366 -8.43 -0.16 -12.94
CA LYS A 366 -9.37 -0.16 -11.82
C LYS A 366 -8.62 -0.07 -10.48
N PRO A 367 -8.25 1.15 -10.06
CA PRO A 367 -7.61 1.33 -8.76
C PRO A 367 -8.61 1.03 -7.63
N SER A 368 -8.09 0.54 -6.49
CA SER A 368 -8.94 0.24 -5.35
C SER A 368 -9.45 1.53 -4.71
N LYS A 369 -10.70 1.54 -4.23
CA LYS A 369 -11.28 2.73 -3.56
C LYS A 369 -10.46 3.13 -2.33
N LEU A 370 -9.96 2.14 -1.59
CA LEU A 370 -9.11 2.39 -0.42
C LEU A 370 -7.79 3.05 -0.82
N SER A 371 -7.15 2.62 -1.92
CA SER A 371 -5.95 3.28 -2.43
C SER A 371 -6.25 4.72 -2.85
N LEU A 372 -7.35 4.96 -3.59
CA LEU A 372 -7.75 6.30 -4.01
C LEU A 372 -7.99 7.26 -2.83
N LEU A 373 -8.63 6.78 -1.75
CA LEU A 373 -8.86 7.56 -0.54
C LEU A 373 -7.59 7.74 0.29
N GLY A 374 -6.78 6.69 0.44
CA GLY A 374 -5.51 6.76 1.17
C GLY A 374 -4.55 7.79 0.59
N ASN A 375 -4.64 8.04 -0.73
CA ASN A 375 -3.81 9.04 -1.38
C ASN A 375 -4.02 10.47 -0.86
N PHE A 376 -5.13 10.84 -0.21
CA PHE A 376 -5.28 12.18 0.37
C PHE A 376 -4.23 12.48 1.45
N LEU A 377 -3.71 11.45 2.10
CA LEU A 377 -2.72 11.56 3.17
C LEU A 377 -1.26 11.48 2.65
N ASN A 378 -1.05 11.43 1.34
CA ASN A 378 0.29 11.34 0.74
C ASN A 378 0.69 12.66 0.05
N SER A 379 1.95 13.08 0.16
CA SER A 379 2.46 14.29 -0.51
C SER A 379 2.60 14.12 -2.03
N HIS A 380 2.87 12.90 -2.51
CA HIS A 380 3.01 12.61 -3.94
C HIS A 380 1.73 11.98 -4.52
N PRO A 381 1.36 12.31 -5.77
CA PRO A 381 0.35 11.56 -6.48
C PRO A 381 0.79 10.10 -6.67
N PRO A 382 -0.16 9.15 -6.79
CA PRO A 382 0.18 7.76 -7.06
C PRO A 382 1.01 7.58 -8.32
N THR A 383 1.98 6.66 -8.26
CA THR A 383 2.90 6.36 -9.35
C THR A 383 2.18 6.09 -10.68
N TYR A 384 1.09 5.33 -10.65
CA TYR A 384 0.31 5.04 -11.87
C TYR A 384 -0.35 6.31 -12.47
N HIS A 385 -0.78 7.29 -11.65
CA HIS A 385 -1.31 8.55 -12.16
C HIS A 385 -0.20 9.43 -12.78
N ARG A 386 0.97 9.48 -12.15
CA ARG A 386 2.15 10.19 -12.67
C ARG A 386 2.58 9.62 -14.02
N ILE A 387 2.70 8.30 -14.13
CA ILE A 387 3.04 7.62 -15.39
C ILE A 387 2.02 7.94 -16.49
N LEU A 388 0.72 7.95 -16.15
CA LEU A 388 -0.33 8.34 -17.09
C LEU A 388 -0.21 9.81 -17.54
N ALA A 389 0.20 10.71 -16.65
CA ALA A 389 0.40 12.12 -16.97
C ALA A 389 1.65 12.36 -17.82
N ILE A 390 2.71 11.59 -17.60
CA ILE A 390 3.96 11.65 -18.36
C ILE A 390 3.78 11.06 -19.77
N LEU A 391 3.15 9.89 -19.88
CA LEU A 391 2.98 9.20 -21.16
C LEU A 391 1.75 9.68 -21.95
N GLY A 392 0.76 10.27 -21.29
CA GLY A 392 -0.43 10.84 -21.95
C GLY A 392 -0.26 12.31 -22.30
N ASP A 393 -1.01 12.81 -23.28
CA ASP A 393 -0.83 14.18 -23.79
C ASP A 393 -1.76 15.25 -23.19
N GLU A 394 -2.73 14.86 -22.36
CA GLU A 394 -3.85 15.73 -21.99
C GLU A 394 -4.03 15.99 -20.49
N ILE A 395 -3.13 15.50 -19.63
CA ILE A 395 -3.28 15.66 -18.17
C ILE A 395 -2.59 16.94 -17.73
N ASN A 396 -3.39 17.94 -17.35
CA ASN A 396 -2.91 19.14 -16.67
C ASN A 396 -2.59 18.80 -15.19
N PRO A 397 -1.50 19.31 -14.58
CA PRO A 397 -1.18 19.15 -13.16
C PRO A 397 -2.35 19.28 -12.17
N TYR A 398 -3.28 20.22 -12.38
CA TYR A 398 -4.47 20.35 -11.53
C TYR A 398 -5.42 19.15 -11.67
N LYS A 399 -5.63 18.68 -12.91
CA LYS A 399 -6.47 17.50 -13.18
C LYS A 399 -5.82 16.25 -12.61
N GLU A 400 -4.50 16.11 -12.73
CA GLU A 400 -3.72 15.00 -12.17
C GLU A 400 -3.98 14.82 -10.67
N THR A 401 -3.89 15.92 -9.93
CA THR A 401 -4.10 15.97 -8.47
C THR A 401 -5.52 15.53 -8.09
N LEU A 402 -6.51 15.81 -8.94
CA LEU A 402 -7.91 15.46 -8.74
C LEU A 402 -8.30 14.07 -9.27
N LEU A 403 -7.42 13.37 -10.01
CA LEU A 403 -7.72 12.05 -10.56
C LEU A 403 -8.18 11.04 -9.48
N PRO A 404 -7.59 11.01 -8.27
CA PRO A 404 -8.08 10.12 -7.21
C PRO A 404 -9.56 10.32 -6.86
N LEU A 405 -10.02 11.58 -6.80
CA LEU A 405 -11.42 11.93 -6.53
C LEU A 405 -12.33 11.56 -7.71
N LEU A 406 -11.90 11.93 -8.92
CA LEU A 406 -12.68 11.69 -10.14
C LEU A 406 -12.93 10.19 -10.36
N TYR A 407 -12.02 9.32 -9.89
CA TYR A 407 -12.09 7.87 -10.08
C TYR A 407 -12.85 7.13 -8.98
N LEU A 408 -13.39 7.79 -7.96
CA LEU A 408 -14.23 7.11 -6.98
C LEU A 408 -15.50 6.52 -7.63
N ARG A 409 -15.97 7.11 -8.74
CA ARG A 409 -17.12 6.65 -9.52
C ARG A 409 -16.71 5.66 -10.62
N GLU A 410 -17.33 4.48 -10.66
CA GLU A 410 -17.03 3.41 -11.64
C GLU A 410 -17.18 3.84 -13.10
N LYS A 411 -18.15 4.71 -13.41
CA LYS A 411 -18.34 5.25 -14.78
C LYS A 411 -17.13 6.05 -15.26
N ASN A 412 -16.49 6.80 -14.36
CA ASN A 412 -15.33 7.62 -14.68
C ASN A 412 -14.08 6.74 -14.83
N GLN A 413 -13.94 5.69 -14.01
CA GLN A 413 -12.86 4.71 -14.14
C GLN A 413 -12.84 4.08 -15.55
N ARG A 414 -14.00 3.66 -16.07
CA ARG A 414 -14.10 3.07 -17.42
C ARG A 414 -13.68 4.02 -18.52
N LYS A 415 -14.23 5.23 -18.51
CA LYS A 415 -13.89 6.27 -19.49
C LYS A 415 -12.39 6.55 -19.49
N PHE A 416 -11.79 6.60 -18.30
CA PHE A 416 -10.37 6.81 -18.16
C PHE A 416 -9.56 5.61 -18.67
N ALA A 417 -9.91 4.38 -18.28
CA ALA A 417 -9.22 3.17 -18.71
C ALA A 417 -9.24 2.98 -20.24
N GLN A 418 -10.28 3.48 -20.91
CA GLN A 418 -10.38 3.56 -22.38
C GLN A 418 -9.50 4.68 -22.94
N LYS A 419 -9.63 5.90 -22.41
CA LYS A 419 -8.91 7.08 -22.88
C LYS A 419 -7.38 6.91 -22.85
N TYR A 420 -6.85 6.26 -21.81
CA TYR A 420 -5.41 6.10 -21.62
C TYR A 420 -4.92 4.69 -21.96
N TYR A 421 -5.57 4.04 -22.92
CA TYR A 421 -5.15 2.74 -23.42
C TYR A 421 -3.72 2.80 -24.00
N GLN A 422 -3.38 3.85 -24.75
CA GLN A 422 -2.06 4.01 -25.37
C GLN A 422 -0.96 4.20 -24.32
N ALA A 423 -1.13 5.16 -23.40
CA ALA A 423 -0.17 5.38 -22.31
C ALA A 423 0.08 4.11 -21.47
N ARG A 424 -0.95 3.28 -21.25
CA ARG A 424 -0.79 1.98 -20.58
C ARG A 424 0.04 1.01 -21.42
N LYS A 425 -0.17 0.97 -22.74
CA LYS A 425 0.63 0.15 -23.66
C LYS A 425 2.08 0.60 -23.71
N ASP A 426 2.33 1.91 -23.74
CA ASP A 426 3.67 2.47 -23.71
C ASP A 426 4.39 2.11 -22.40
N PHE A 427 3.69 2.18 -21.26
CA PHE A 427 4.23 1.71 -19.98
C PHE A 427 4.59 0.22 -20.02
N GLN A 428 3.73 -0.65 -20.57
CA GLN A 428 4.03 -2.09 -20.70
C GLN A 428 5.33 -2.30 -21.48
N THR A 429 5.53 -1.59 -22.59
CA THR A 429 6.76 -1.65 -23.39
C THR A 429 7.98 -1.22 -22.59
N ILE A 430 7.90 -0.06 -21.91
CA ILE A 430 9.00 0.48 -21.09
C ILE A 430 9.34 -0.48 -19.93
N ALA A 431 8.34 -1.01 -19.24
CA ALA A 431 8.54 -1.93 -18.13
C ALA A 431 9.18 -3.25 -18.58
N ASN A 432 8.75 -3.80 -19.72
CA ASN A 432 9.34 -5.00 -20.30
C ASN A 432 10.79 -4.78 -20.72
N GLN A 433 11.08 -3.68 -21.43
CA GLN A 433 12.43 -3.32 -21.85
C GLN A 433 13.37 -3.20 -20.64
N LYS A 434 12.96 -2.41 -19.64
CA LYS A 434 13.74 -2.22 -18.41
C LYS A 434 14.00 -3.55 -17.70
N PHE A 435 12.98 -4.41 -17.58
CA PHE A 435 13.14 -5.70 -16.91
C PHE A 435 14.16 -6.60 -17.63
N LYS A 436 14.11 -6.65 -18.96
CA LYS A 436 15.08 -7.40 -19.77
C LYS A 436 16.50 -6.86 -19.60
N GLU A 437 16.67 -5.54 -19.70
CA GLU A 437 17.97 -4.86 -19.54
C GLU A 437 18.54 -5.07 -18.13
N PHE A 438 17.73 -4.80 -17.10
CA PHE A 438 18.18 -4.82 -15.71
C PHE A 438 18.54 -6.23 -15.22
N PHE A 439 17.77 -7.25 -15.63
CA PHE A 439 17.99 -8.62 -15.20
C PHE A 439 18.76 -9.48 -16.20
N ARG A 440 19.13 -8.92 -17.37
CA ARG A 440 19.79 -9.62 -18.48
C ARG A 440 19.01 -10.86 -18.92
N ILE A 441 17.72 -10.68 -19.18
CA ILE A 441 16.79 -11.73 -19.63
C ILE A 441 16.37 -11.41 -21.07
N GLU A 442 16.57 -12.35 -22.00
CA GLU A 442 16.15 -12.18 -23.39
C GLU A 442 14.66 -12.48 -23.58
N ASP A 443 14.17 -13.59 -23.00
CA ASP A 443 12.77 -14.02 -23.05
C ASP A 443 12.12 -14.06 -21.66
N ILE A 444 11.17 -13.14 -21.44
CA ILE A 444 10.37 -13.09 -20.21
C ILE A 444 9.48 -14.34 -20.12
N SER A 445 9.06 -14.91 -21.24
CA SER A 445 8.17 -16.08 -21.27
C SER A 445 8.82 -17.29 -20.60
N GLN A 446 10.12 -17.51 -20.82
CA GLN A 446 10.88 -18.58 -20.18
C GLN A 446 10.94 -18.38 -18.66
N PHE A 447 11.24 -17.18 -18.19
CA PHE A 447 11.19 -16.86 -16.77
C PHE A 447 9.80 -17.09 -16.17
N LEU A 448 8.74 -16.64 -16.85
CA LEU A 448 7.36 -16.82 -16.40
C LEU A 448 6.91 -18.29 -16.42
N ASN A 449 7.44 -19.11 -17.32
CA ASN A 449 7.23 -20.56 -17.33
C ASN A 449 7.77 -21.21 -16.06
N ASN A 450 8.95 -20.78 -15.58
CA ASN A 450 9.54 -21.29 -14.33
C ASN A 450 8.71 -20.93 -13.08
N LEU A 451 7.87 -19.90 -13.17
CA LEU A 451 6.88 -19.59 -12.13
C LEU A 451 5.64 -20.50 -12.18
N GLU A 452 5.58 -21.47 -13.09
CA GLU A 452 4.51 -22.46 -13.33
C GLU A 452 3.09 -21.94 -13.02
N PRO A 453 2.66 -20.84 -13.66
CA PRO A 453 1.38 -20.21 -13.34
C PRO A 453 0.18 -21.15 -13.61
N ASN A 454 0.35 -22.17 -14.46
CA ASN A 454 -0.68 -23.17 -14.73
C ASN A 454 -1.11 -23.92 -13.46
N GLU A 455 -0.20 -24.20 -12.54
CA GLU A 455 -0.52 -24.91 -11.31
C GLU A 455 -1.49 -24.11 -10.44
N LYS A 456 -1.24 -22.81 -10.30
CA LYS A 456 -2.11 -21.89 -9.55
C LYS A 456 -3.55 -21.86 -10.09
N TYR A 457 -3.74 -22.12 -11.38
CA TYR A 457 -5.06 -22.12 -12.03
C TYR A 457 -5.57 -23.53 -12.36
N LYS A 458 -4.88 -24.59 -11.95
CA LYS A 458 -5.23 -25.99 -12.24
C LYS A 458 -6.67 -26.30 -11.83
N TYR A 459 -7.09 -25.85 -10.66
CA TYR A 459 -8.48 -26.01 -10.18
C TYR A 459 -9.51 -25.25 -11.03
N ASP A 460 -9.14 -24.14 -11.66
CA ASP A 460 -10.06 -23.35 -12.48
C ASP A 460 -10.18 -23.90 -13.92
N PHE A 461 -9.27 -24.76 -14.39
CA PHE A 461 -9.37 -25.34 -15.73
C PHE A 461 -10.60 -26.23 -15.89
N GLN A 462 -11.12 -26.24 -17.11
CA GLN A 462 -12.35 -26.93 -17.53
C GLN A 462 -13.63 -26.47 -16.83
N LYS A 463 -13.60 -25.40 -16.02
CA LYS A 463 -14.80 -24.82 -15.41
C LYS A 463 -15.34 -23.65 -16.23
N SER A 464 -16.65 -23.45 -16.17
CA SER A 464 -17.31 -22.33 -16.83
C SER A 464 -17.29 -21.09 -15.94
N PHE A 465 -17.00 -19.95 -16.57
CA PHE A 465 -16.94 -18.66 -15.89
C PHE A 465 -17.67 -17.60 -16.71
N LEU A 466 -18.30 -16.69 -15.97
CA LEU A 466 -18.71 -15.40 -16.48
C LEU A 466 -17.55 -14.41 -16.30
N PHE A 467 -17.02 -13.93 -17.41
CA PHE A 467 -15.99 -12.91 -17.49
C PHE A 467 -16.64 -11.55 -17.72
N ARG A 468 -16.28 -10.54 -16.93
CA ARG A 468 -16.72 -9.16 -17.12
C ARG A 468 -15.51 -8.28 -17.40
N ASN A 469 -15.52 -7.63 -18.55
CA ASN A 469 -14.48 -6.68 -18.94
C ASN A 469 -14.64 -5.38 -18.13
N MET A 470 -13.58 -5.00 -17.42
CA MET A 470 -13.56 -3.83 -16.54
C MET A 470 -13.48 -2.51 -17.32
N ILE A 471 -13.04 -2.54 -18.59
CA ILE A 471 -12.83 -1.35 -19.43
C ILE A 471 -14.13 -0.99 -20.16
N ASN A 472 -14.69 -1.90 -20.96
CA ASN A 472 -15.89 -1.64 -21.77
C ASN A 472 -17.20 -2.10 -21.10
N GLY A 473 -17.12 -2.91 -20.02
CA GLY A 473 -18.28 -3.42 -19.29
C GLY A 473 -18.97 -4.64 -19.90
N GLU A 474 -18.42 -5.22 -20.97
CA GLU A 474 -18.93 -6.38 -21.69
C GLU A 474 -18.78 -7.68 -20.87
N TYR A 475 -19.78 -8.55 -20.95
CA TYR A 475 -19.76 -9.89 -20.37
C TYR A 475 -19.47 -10.94 -21.44
N LYS A 476 -18.70 -11.97 -21.07
CA LYS A 476 -18.44 -13.15 -21.88
C LYS A 476 -18.61 -14.39 -21.02
N TYR A 477 -19.28 -15.41 -21.54
CA TYR A 477 -19.48 -16.67 -20.84
C TYR A 477 -18.71 -17.79 -21.55
N GLY A 478 -17.85 -18.50 -20.83
CA GLY A 478 -17.02 -19.53 -21.45
C GLY A 478 -16.29 -20.43 -20.47
N LYS A 479 -15.85 -21.58 -20.99
CA LYS A 479 -15.04 -22.57 -20.26
C LYS A 479 -13.57 -22.17 -20.30
N LEU A 480 -12.89 -22.12 -19.15
CA LEU A 480 -11.46 -21.85 -19.10
C LEU A 480 -10.68 -23.12 -19.48
N ILE A 481 -9.95 -23.11 -20.60
CA ILE A 481 -9.22 -24.30 -21.07
C ILE A 481 -7.82 -24.35 -20.47
N THR A 482 -7.03 -23.29 -20.68
CA THR A 482 -5.62 -23.22 -20.28
C THR A 482 -5.16 -21.76 -20.22
N LEU A 483 -3.91 -21.53 -19.80
CA LEU A 483 -3.24 -20.25 -19.89
C LEU A 483 -2.29 -20.23 -21.09
N LYS A 484 -2.20 -19.08 -21.76
CA LYS A 484 -1.14 -18.79 -22.73
C LYS A 484 -0.20 -17.75 -22.12
N ILE A 485 1.03 -18.14 -21.81
CA ILE A 485 2.04 -17.23 -21.28
C ILE A 485 2.44 -16.23 -22.36
N LYS A 486 2.69 -15.00 -21.92
CA LYS A 486 3.08 -13.87 -22.77
C LYS A 486 4.50 -13.44 -22.43
N ASN A 487 5.16 -12.84 -23.41
CA ASN A 487 6.44 -12.14 -23.21
C ASN A 487 6.20 -10.73 -22.62
N ASP A 488 5.51 -10.65 -21.47
CA ASP A 488 5.08 -9.39 -20.83
C ASP A 488 4.95 -9.56 -19.31
N ILE A 489 5.68 -8.76 -18.52
CA ILE A 489 5.63 -8.83 -17.05
C ILE A 489 4.38 -8.16 -16.45
N SER A 490 3.80 -7.18 -17.14
CA SER A 490 2.59 -6.47 -16.72
C SER A 490 1.33 -7.33 -16.92
N ASP A 491 1.32 -8.12 -17.99
CA ASP A 491 0.24 -9.03 -18.38
C ASP A 491 0.78 -10.45 -18.70
N LYS A 492 1.25 -11.14 -17.65
CA LYS A 492 1.97 -12.43 -17.68
C LYS A 492 1.38 -13.52 -18.57
N PHE A 493 0.06 -13.60 -18.65
CA PHE A 493 -0.63 -14.65 -19.41
C PHE A 493 -2.02 -14.19 -19.87
N CYS A 494 -2.57 -14.92 -20.84
CA CYS A 494 -3.97 -14.84 -21.25
C CYS A 494 -4.73 -16.11 -20.88
N PHE A 495 -5.99 -15.95 -20.48
CA PHE A 495 -6.94 -17.05 -20.40
C PHE A 495 -7.34 -17.48 -21.80
N LYS A 496 -7.08 -18.73 -22.19
CA LYS A 496 -7.71 -19.34 -23.37
C LYS A 496 -9.06 -19.88 -22.92
N ILE A 497 -10.14 -19.27 -23.42
CA ILE A 497 -11.51 -19.67 -23.10
C ILE A 497 -12.20 -20.25 -24.32
N PHE A 498 -13.09 -21.22 -24.12
CA PHE A 498 -14.08 -21.60 -25.12
C PHE A 498 -15.37 -20.85 -24.83
N ASN A 499 -15.71 -19.88 -25.67
CA ASN A 499 -16.90 -19.06 -25.48
C ASN A 499 -18.13 -19.88 -25.89
N HIS A 500 -19.07 -20.05 -24.96
CA HIS A 500 -20.26 -20.88 -25.15
C HIS A 500 -21.27 -20.23 -26.12
N ILE A 501 -21.25 -18.90 -26.24
CA ILE A 501 -22.14 -18.14 -27.12
C ILE A 501 -21.60 -18.13 -28.55
N SER A 502 -20.34 -17.68 -28.72
CA SER A 502 -19.72 -17.58 -30.05
C SER A 502 -19.25 -18.93 -30.60
N LYS A 503 -19.24 -19.98 -29.76
CA LYS A 503 -18.68 -21.32 -30.05
C LYS A 503 -17.24 -21.31 -30.56
N LYS A 504 -16.46 -20.27 -30.20
CA LYS A 504 -15.07 -20.08 -30.62
C LYS A 504 -14.13 -19.98 -29.42
N SER A 505 -12.87 -20.32 -29.66
CA SER A 505 -11.81 -20.07 -28.68
C SER A 505 -11.38 -18.60 -28.71
N GLU A 506 -11.32 -17.97 -27.54
CA GLU A 506 -10.92 -16.56 -27.38
C GLU A 506 -9.82 -16.43 -26.32
N PHE A 507 -8.99 -15.39 -26.45
CA PHE A 507 -7.96 -15.07 -25.46
C PHE A 507 -8.35 -13.84 -24.67
N LEU A 508 -8.51 -13.99 -23.35
CA LEU A 508 -8.85 -12.90 -22.44
C LEU A 508 -7.64 -12.52 -21.58
N ASN A 509 -7.42 -11.23 -21.39
CA ASN A 509 -6.38 -10.73 -20.51
C ASN A 509 -6.88 -10.66 -19.05
N PRO A 510 -6.32 -11.41 -18.09
CA PRO A 510 -6.76 -11.38 -16.69
C PRO A 510 -6.83 -9.98 -16.10
N SER A 511 -5.91 -9.07 -16.46
CA SER A 511 -5.90 -7.69 -15.97
C SER A 511 -7.09 -6.86 -16.45
N HIS A 512 -7.79 -7.29 -17.50
CA HIS A 512 -8.96 -6.61 -18.05
C HIS A 512 -10.28 -7.23 -17.57
N PHE A 513 -10.28 -8.46 -17.03
CA PHE A 513 -11.49 -9.21 -16.76
C PHE A 513 -11.59 -9.66 -15.31
N THR A 514 -12.74 -9.42 -14.68
CA THR A 514 -13.13 -10.15 -13.47
C THR A 514 -13.81 -11.46 -13.87
N LYS A 515 -13.56 -12.55 -13.14
CA LYS A 515 -14.18 -13.85 -13.40
C LYS A 515 -15.03 -14.31 -12.21
N THR A 516 -16.22 -14.81 -12.51
CA THR A 516 -17.13 -15.46 -11.54
C THR A 516 -17.45 -16.85 -12.07
N GLN A 517 -17.24 -17.89 -11.27
CA GLN A 517 -17.58 -19.26 -11.68
C GLN A 517 -19.10 -19.37 -11.73
N VAL A 518 -19.63 -19.83 -12.87
CA VAL A 518 -21.06 -20.03 -13.10
C VAL A 518 -21.19 -21.21 -14.06
N ASN A 519 -22.03 -22.17 -13.70
CA ASN A 519 -22.35 -23.33 -14.52
C ASN A 519 -23.85 -23.36 -14.79
N ILE A 520 -24.23 -23.62 -16.03
CA ILE A 520 -25.61 -23.91 -16.44
C ILE A 520 -25.94 -25.35 -16.03
N GLY A 521 -27.14 -25.57 -15.53
CA GLY A 521 -27.62 -26.84 -14.97
C GLY A 521 -27.31 -27.02 -13.48
N ASP A 522 -26.42 -26.22 -12.91
CA ASP A 522 -26.13 -26.24 -11.47
C ASP A 522 -27.29 -25.64 -10.67
N HIS A 523 -27.43 -26.12 -9.44
CA HIS A 523 -28.43 -25.67 -8.48
C HIS A 523 -27.83 -24.66 -7.51
N TYR A 524 -28.54 -23.56 -7.28
CA TYR A 524 -28.11 -22.43 -6.46
C TYR A 524 -29.16 -22.08 -5.41
N ILE A 525 -28.73 -21.95 -4.16
CA ILE A 525 -29.61 -21.58 -3.04
C ILE A 525 -29.34 -20.12 -2.67
N PHE A 526 -30.35 -19.28 -2.84
CA PHE A 526 -30.30 -17.86 -2.49
C PHE A 526 -30.77 -17.64 -1.04
N SER A 527 -30.48 -16.46 -0.47
CA SER A 527 -30.73 -16.12 0.95
C SER A 527 -32.19 -16.24 1.43
N ASN A 528 -33.15 -16.40 0.53
CA ASN A 528 -34.56 -16.60 0.87
C ASN A 528 -34.94 -18.09 0.78
N ASP A 529 -33.97 -19.00 0.95
CA ASP A 529 -34.05 -20.46 0.88
C ASP A 529 -34.58 -21.09 -0.43
N ASN A 530 -34.94 -20.30 -1.44
CA ASN A 530 -35.39 -20.85 -2.73
C ASN A 530 -34.23 -21.53 -3.49
N LEU A 531 -34.39 -22.83 -3.74
CA LEU A 531 -33.60 -23.62 -4.69
C LEU A 531 -33.91 -23.16 -6.11
N LEU A 532 -32.88 -22.79 -6.86
CA LEU A 532 -33.01 -22.33 -8.24
C LEU A 532 -31.99 -23.02 -9.15
N THR A 533 -32.47 -23.61 -10.23
CA THR A 533 -31.63 -24.23 -11.26
C THR A 533 -31.31 -23.20 -12.33
N LEU A 534 -30.03 -23.00 -12.66
CA LEU A 534 -29.65 -22.05 -13.72
C LEU A 534 -29.81 -22.70 -15.09
N GLU A 535 -30.86 -22.35 -15.84
CA GLU A 535 -31.09 -22.90 -17.19
C GLU A 535 -30.27 -22.22 -18.26
N ASP A 536 -30.16 -20.89 -18.20
CA ASP A 536 -29.50 -20.13 -19.26
C ASP A 536 -29.01 -18.76 -18.77
N ILE A 537 -28.09 -18.17 -19.53
CA ILE A 537 -27.55 -16.84 -19.32
C ILE A 537 -27.76 -16.03 -20.59
N HIS A 538 -28.77 -15.16 -20.57
CA HIS A 538 -29.08 -14.29 -21.69
C HIS A 538 -28.34 -12.95 -21.57
N PHE A 539 -27.71 -12.52 -22.67
CA PHE A 539 -27.06 -11.22 -22.78
C PHE A 539 -27.84 -10.32 -23.72
N ASP A 540 -27.94 -9.03 -23.39
CA ASP A 540 -28.51 -8.03 -24.31
C ASP A 540 -27.60 -7.88 -25.55
N ASN A 541 -28.10 -7.28 -26.64
CA ASN A 541 -27.35 -7.09 -27.89
C ASN A 541 -25.95 -6.49 -27.70
N ASP A 542 -25.80 -5.56 -26.75
CA ASP A 542 -24.53 -4.90 -26.40
C ASP A 542 -23.59 -5.75 -25.54
N SER A 543 -24.05 -6.90 -25.04
CA SER A 543 -23.38 -7.78 -24.06
C SER A 543 -22.95 -7.08 -22.76
N LYS A 544 -23.43 -5.86 -22.49
CA LYS A 544 -23.11 -5.06 -21.29
C LYS A 544 -24.09 -5.29 -20.14
N SER A 545 -25.21 -5.95 -20.41
CA SER A 545 -26.22 -6.37 -19.44
C SER A 545 -26.84 -7.68 -19.91
N GLY A 546 -27.62 -8.28 -19.01
CA GLY A 546 -28.24 -9.56 -19.25
C GLY A 546 -28.92 -10.08 -17.99
N PHE A 547 -29.51 -11.26 -18.12
CA PHE A 547 -30.27 -11.93 -17.09
C PHE A 547 -29.81 -13.38 -16.96
N TYR A 548 -29.65 -13.83 -15.72
CA TYR A 548 -29.68 -15.24 -15.40
C TYR A 548 -31.14 -15.72 -15.45
N ILE A 549 -31.37 -16.81 -16.18
CA ILE A 549 -32.68 -17.47 -16.26
C ILE A 549 -32.62 -18.68 -15.34
N PHE A 550 -33.34 -18.57 -14.22
CA PHE A 550 -33.49 -19.64 -13.26
C PHE A 550 -34.85 -20.30 -13.39
N THR A 551 -34.95 -21.56 -13.01
CA THR A 551 -36.22 -22.25 -12.74
C THR A 551 -36.31 -22.64 -11.27
N ASP A 552 -37.51 -22.49 -10.71
CA ASP A 552 -37.85 -23.05 -9.39
C ASP A 552 -38.30 -24.51 -9.51
N GLU A 553 -38.57 -25.15 -8.37
CA GLU A 553 -39.05 -26.54 -8.29
C GLU A 553 -40.39 -26.76 -9.00
N ASN A 554 -41.16 -25.69 -9.22
CA ASN A 554 -42.45 -25.69 -9.92
C ASN A 554 -42.30 -25.36 -11.42
N ASN A 555 -41.07 -25.33 -11.95
CA ASN A 555 -40.73 -24.94 -13.34
C ASN A 555 -41.10 -23.50 -13.72
N ASN A 556 -41.31 -22.59 -12.76
CA ASN A 556 -41.51 -21.18 -13.04
C ASN A 556 -40.17 -20.50 -13.37
N ARG A 557 -40.16 -19.76 -14.48
CA ARG A 557 -38.96 -19.02 -14.92
C ARG A 557 -38.78 -17.71 -14.15
N ILE A 558 -37.67 -17.61 -13.43
CA ILE A 558 -37.27 -16.43 -12.65
C ILE A 558 -36.08 -15.76 -13.33
N LYS A 559 -36.25 -14.50 -13.74
CA LYS A 559 -35.18 -13.69 -14.34
C LYS A 559 -34.49 -12.85 -13.27
N LYS A 560 -33.18 -13.03 -13.11
CA LYS A 560 -32.36 -12.22 -12.19
C LYS A 560 -31.28 -11.45 -12.97
N SER A 561 -31.17 -10.14 -12.74
CA SER A 561 -30.19 -9.30 -13.46
C SER A 561 -28.75 -9.68 -13.10
N ILE A 562 -27.89 -9.87 -14.11
CA ILE A 562 -26.46 -10.20 -13.93
C ILE A 562 -25.73 -9.13 -13.10
N LYS A 563 -26.08 -7.85 -13.28
CA LYS A 563 -25.41 -6.72 -12.60
C LYS A 563 -25.72 -6.65 -11.09
N LYS A 564 -26.93 -7.07 -10.70
CA LYS A 564 -27.42 -6.92 -9.32
C LYS A 564 -27.32 -8.22 -8.51
N THR A 565 -27.15 -9.36 -9.18
CA THR A 565 -27.22 -10.68 -8.54
C THR A 565 -25.84 -11.25 -8.30
N LYS A 566 -25.52 -11.51 -7.03
CA LYS A 566 -24.34 -12.28 -6.65
C LYS A 566 -24.72 -13.76 -6.61
N ILE A 567 -24.05 -14.58 -7.41
CA ILE A 567 -24.30 -16.02 -7.47
C ILE A 567 -23.67 -16.70 -6.25
N PRO A 568 -24.44 -17.50 -5.49
CA PRO A 568 -23.94 -18.29 -4.36
C PRO A 568 -23.11 -19.49 -4.85
N ILE A 569 -22.54 -20.26 -3.91
CA ILE A 569 -21.86 -21.52 -4.25
C ILE A 569 -22.92 -22.52 -4.72
N SER A 570 -22.68 -23.20 -5.84
CA SER A 570 -23.60 -24.24 -6.33
C SER A 570 -23.55 -25.50 -5.47
N ILE A 571 -24.65 -26.24 -5.45
CA ILE A 571 -24.77 -27.51 -4.72
C ILE A 571 -23.79 -28.54 -5.30
N GLU A 572 -23.63 -28.60 -6.61
CA GLU A 572 -22.69 -29.48 -7.30
C GLU A 572 -21.25 -29.21 -6.87
N LYS A 573 -20.93 -27.93 -6.63
CA LYS A 573 -19.61 -27.55 -6.12
C LYS A 573 -19.38 -28.05 -4.69
N ILE A 574 -20.44 -28.16 -3.89
CA ILE A 574 -20.37 -28.76 -2.55
C ILE A 574 -20.29 -30.28 -2.64
N GLN A 575 -21.01 -30.89 -3.58
CA GLN A 575 -20.92 -32.34 -3.85
C GLN A 575 -19.51 -32.76 -4.26
N ASN A 576 -18.76 -31.91 -4.95
CA ASN A 576 -17.35 -32.17 -5.24
C ASN A 576 -16.47 -32.35 -4.00
N PHE A 577 -16.94 -32.03 -2.79
CA PHE A 577 -16.20 -32.37 -1.57
C PHE A 577 -16.26 -33.85 -1.24
N LEU A 578 -17.31 -34.56 -1.66
CA LEU A 578 -17.48 -35.99 -1.38
C LEU A 578 -16.28 -36.79 -1.93
N ASN A 579 -15.71 -37.65 -1.09
CA ASN A 579 -14.54 -38.49 -1.36
C ASN A 579 -13.26 -37.69 -1.68
N ASN A 580 -13.19 -36.41 -1.31
CA ASN A 580 -12.01 -35.58 -1.46
C ASN A 580 -11.50 -35.08 -0.10
N ASP A 581 -10.20 -34.83 -0.05
CA ASP A 581 -9.55 -34.16 1.08
C ASP A 581 -10.06 -32.72 1.19
N VAL A 582 -10.52 -32.33 2.38
CA VAL A 582 -10.96 -30.99 2.71
C VAL A 582 -10.15 -30.43 3.87
N PHE A 583 -10.04 -29.11 3.90
CA PHE A 583 -9.35 -28.40 4.97
C PHE A 583 -10.37 -27.78 5.92
N LEU A 584 -10.32 -28.19 7.18
CA LEU A 584 -11.20 -27.68 8.23
C LEU A 584 -10.38 -26.80 9.18
N LYS A 585 -10.87 -25.58 9.44
CA LYS A 585 -10.24 -24.66 10.41
C LYS A 585 -11.09 -24.57 11.68
N ARG A 586 -10.62 -25.13 12.79
CA ARG A 586 -11.28 -25.11 14.11
C ARG A 586 -10.40 -24.43 15.14
N LYS A 587 -10.94 -23.51 15.93
CA LYS A 587 -10.21 -22.78 16.98
C LYS A 587 -8.85 -22.21 16.52
N GLY A 588 -8.74 -21.82 15.23
CA GLY A 588 -7.53 -21.28 14.63
C GLY A 588 -6.54 -22.30 14.05
N VAL A 589 -6.74 -23.59 14.29
CA VAL A 589 -5.91 -24.71 13.78
C VAL A 589 -6.51 -25.23 12.48
N LEU A 590 -5.67 -25.45 11.47
CA LEU A 590 -6.06 -26.07 10.20
C LEU A 590 -5.78 -27.56 10.27
N GLU A 591 -6.74 -28.37 9.84
CA GLU A 591 -6.67 -29.82 9.82
C GLU A 591 -7.08 -30.34 8.44
N THR A 592 -6.49 -31.46 8.02
CA THR A 592 -6.91 -32.22 6.84
C THR A 592 -7.94 -33.25 7.26
N ALA A 593 -9.06 -33.32 6.55
CA ALA A 593 -10.09 -34.31 6.78
C ALA A 593 -10.60 -34.86 5.45
N GLU A 594 -11.15 -36.07 5.47
CA GLU A 594 -11.77 -36.68 4.30
C GLU A 594 -13.29 -36.54 4.40
N CYS A 595 -13.94 -35.99 3.37
CA CYS A 595 -15.39 -35.88 3.36
C CYS A 595 -16.03 -37.19 2.88
N THR A 596 -16.62 -37.96 3.79
CA THR A 596 -17.15 -39.30 3.50
C THR A 596 -18.63 -39.34 3.18
N ALA A 597 -19.42 -38.37 3.67
CA ALA A 597 -20.83 -38.29 3.35
C ALA A 597 -21.33 -36.85 3.30
N LEU A 598 -22.33 -36.63 2.46
CA LEU A 598 -23.07 -35.37 2.35
C LEU A 598 -24.56 -35.68 2.46
N HIS A 599 -25.15 -35.37 3.61
CA HIS A 599 -26.59 -35.55 3.83
C HIS A 599 -27.32 -34.31 3.33
N LYS A 600 -27.88 -34.42 2.12
CA LYS A 600 -28.67 -33.35 1.50
C LYS A 600 -30.04 -33.20 2.17
N LYS A 601 -30.44 -31.95 2.36
CA LYS A 601 -31.81 -31.53 2.64
C LYS A 601 -32.22 -30.43 1.65
N ASP A 602 -33.52 -30.18 1.53
CA ASP A 602 -34.07 -29.15 0.63
C ASP A 602 -33.50 -27.76 0.92
N ASN A 603 -33.20 -27.48 2.19
CA ASN A 603 -32.44 -26.32 2.61
C ASN A 603 -30.93 -26.63 2.74
N LEU A 604 -30.08 -25.85 2.05
CA LEU A 604 -28.63 -25.96 2.16
C LEU A 604 -28.17 -25.80 3.62
N ASN A 605 -28.81 -24.89 4.35
CA ASN A 605 -28.45 -24.57 5.73
C ASN A 605 -28.64 -25.77 6.67
N GLU A 606 -29.57 -26.66 6.34
CA GLU A 606 -29.84 -27.88 7.11
C GLU A 606 -29.06 -29.11 6.64
N SER A 607 -28.46 -29.03 5.45
CA SER A 607 -27.61 -30.10 4.92
C SER A 607 -26.42 -30.34 5.87
N LYS A 608 -25.94 -31.58 5.93
CA LYS A 608 -24.81 -31.97 6.80
C LYS A 608 -23.66 -32.55 5.98
N ILE A 609 -22.45 -32.29 6.43
CA ILE A 609 -21.22 -32.90 5.91
C ILE A 609 -20.59 -33.79 7.00
N GLU A 610 -20.19 -35.00 6.62
CA GLU A 610 -19.45 -35.90 7.49
C GLU A 610 -17.98 -35.95 7.09
N LEU A 611 -17.12 -35.67 8.06
CA LEU A 611 -15.68 -35.60 7.90
C LEU A 611 -15.02 -36.68 8.76
N LYS A 612 -14.14 -37.50 8.17
CA LYS A 612 -13.30 -38.49 8.85
C LYS A 612 -11.83 -38.07 8.91
N ASN A 613 -11.04 -38.81 9.68
CA ASN A 613 -9.60 -38.59 9.92
C ASN A 613 -9.28 -37.28 10.65
N LEU A 614 -10.22 -36.79 11.47
CA LEU A 614 -9.99 -35.69 12.41
C LEU A 614 -9.44 -36.24 13.73
N LEU A 615 -8.48 -35.55 14.34
CA LEU A 615 -8.00 -35.92 15.68
C LEU A 615 -9.01 -35.45 16.74
N GLY A 616 -9.42 -36.36 17.61
CA GLY A 616 -10.09 -36.04 18.87
C GLY A 616 -9.10 -35.50 19.92
N GLU A 617 -9.62 -34.95 21.03
CA GLU A 617 -8.79 -34.40 22.13
C GLU A 617 -7.84 -35.45 22.76
N ASN A 618 -8.12 -36.75 22.53
CA ASN A 618 -7.33 -37.89 23.02
C ASN A 618 -6.49 -38.60 21.93
N GLY A 619 -6.42 -38.06 20.70
CA GLY A 619 -5.63 -38.64 19.60
C GLY A 619 -6.33 -39.73 18.77
N GLU A 620 -7.58 -40.07 19.07
CA GLU A 620 -8.37 -41.03 18.29
C GLU A 620 -8.97 -40.40 17.01
N ALA A 621 -9.16 -41.24 15.98
CA ALA A 621 -9.79 -40.84 14.72
C ALA A 621 -11.30 -40.60 14.94
N MET A 622 -11.71 -39.34 14.85
CA MET A 622 -13.09 -38.89 15.04
C MET A 622 -13.80 -38.72 13.70
N VAL A 623 -15.07 -39.15 13.66
CA VAL A 623 -16.02 -38.77 12.61
C VAL A 623 -16.83 -37.58 13.10
N LEU A 624 -16.87 -36.50 12.33
CA LEU A 624 -17.53 -35.26 12.74
C LEU A 624 -18.57 -34.84 11.71
N THR A 625 -19.81 -34.69 12.18
CA THR A 625 -20.94 -34.27 11.35
C THR A 625 -21.25 -32.78 11.62
N LEU A 626 -21.13 -31.93 10.60
CA LEU A 626 -21.36 -30.49 10.70
C LEU A 626 -22.51 -30.05 9.80
N GLN A 627 -23.32 -29.09 10.26
CA GLN A 627 -24.34 -28.43 9.43
C GLN A 627 -23.71 -27.31 8.61
N PHE A 628 -24.16 -27.11 7.37
CA PHE A 628 -23.63 -26.06 6.50
C PHE A 628 -23.89 -24.65 7.02
N LYS A 629 -24.99 -24.41 7.76
CA LYS A 629 -25.26 -23.10 8.38
C LYS A 629 -24.16 -22.65 9.36
N ASP A 630 -23.44 -23.60 9.95
CA ASP A 630 -22.39 -23.35 10.93
C ASP A 630 -21.00 -23.24 10.26
N LEU A 631 -20.94 -23.36 8.93
CA LEU A 631 -19.70 -23.42 8.16
C LEU A 631 -19.53 -22.20 7.24
N ILE A 632 -18.30 -21.69 7.17
CA ILE A 632 -17.90 -20.69 6.18
C ILE A 632 -17.05 -21.37 5.11
N LEU A 633 -17.65 -21.65 3.95
CA LEU A 633 -16.95 -22.29 2.83
C LEU A 633 -16.04 -21.29 2.10
N LYS A 634 -14.73 -21.55 2.10
CA LYS A 634 -13.72 -20.73 1.39
C LYS A 634 -12.97 -21.58 0.36
N PRO A 635 -13.37 -21.56 -0.92
CA PRO A 635 -12.93 -22.56 -1.90
C PRO A 635 -11.59 -22.25 -2.61
N LYS A 636 -10.79 -21.25 -2.20
CA LYS A 636 -9.67 -20.79 -3.05
C LYS A 636 -8.32 -20.57 -2.39
N ASN A 637 -8.25 -20.11 -1.13
CA ASN A 637 -6.98 -19.81 -0.50
C ASN A 637 -6.91 -20.50 0.87
N ILE A 638 -6.10 -21.56 0.93
CA ILE A 638 -5.77 -22.23 2.18
C ILE A 638 -4.43 -21.66 2.64
N GLN A 639 -4.39 -21.15 3.86
CA GLN A 639 -3.18 -20.64 4.49
C GLN A 639 -3.21 -21.08 5.95
N PHE A 640 -2.08 -21.61 6.42
CA PHE A 640 -1.85 -21.93 7.82
C PHE A 640 -0.52 -21.31 8.28
N GLU A 641 -0.40 -21.09 9.58
CA GLU A 641 0.80 -20.54 10.20
C GLU A 641 1.50 -21.65 11.00
N ILE A 642 2.80 -21.79 10.81
CA ILE A 642 3.62 -22.72 11.59
C ILE A 642 3.98 -22.01 12.90
N LYS A 643 3.32 -22.40 14.00
CA LYS A 643 3.55 -21.86 15.35
C LYS A 643 4.32 -22.85 16.21
N LYS A 644 5.14 -22.34 17.13
CA LYS A 644 5.96 -23.16 18.07
C LYS A 644 5.17 -23.96 19.13
N LYS A 645 3.83 -23.92 19.16
CA LYS A 645 3.03 -24.71 20.13
C LYS A 645 2.97 -26.17 19.66
N GLU A 646 3.22 -27.14 20.55
CA GLU A 646 3.31 -28.58 20.23
C GLU A 646 2.14 -29.10 19.38
N SER A 647 0.89 -28.83 19.77
CA SER A 647 -0.30 -29.27 19.01
C SER A 647 -0.41 -28.66 17.60
N ASN A 648 0.14 -27.46 17.39
CA ASN A 648 0.20 -26.85 16.06
C ASN A 648 1.33 -27.41 15.22
N ILE A 649 2.43 -27.83 15.83
CA ILE A 649 3.58 -28.42 15.12
C ILE A 649 3.16 -29.74 14.48
N GLU A 650 2.48 -30.61 15.23
CA GLU A 650 2.07 -31.92 14.70
C GLU A 650 1.08 -31.78 13.53
N ASN A 651 0.07 -30.90 13.67
CA ASN A 651 -0.89 -30.63 12.59
C ASN A 651 -0.22 -29.95 11.39
N SER A 652 0.70 -29.01 11.62
CA SER A 652 1.49 -28.40 10.54
C SER A 652 2.33 -29.44 9.82
N LYS A 653 2.95 -30.38 10.55
CA LYS A 653 3.73 -31.48 9.98
C LYS A 653 2.86 -32.37 9.08
N LYS A 654 1.68 -32.78 9.54
CA LYS A 654 0.71 -33.56 8.74
C LYS A 654 0.30 -32.83 7.46
N ILE A 655 0.05 -31.52 7.53
CA ILE A 655 -0.25 -30.71 6.35
C ILE A 655 0.96 -30.66 5.40
N LEU A 656 2.17 -30.45 5.91
CA LEU A 656 3.39 -30.42 5.09
C LEU A 656 3.67 -31.78 4.44
N GLU A 657 3.46 -32.88 5.15
CA GLU A 657 3.53 -34.25 4.63
C GLU A 657 2.45 -34.48 3.56
N TRP A 658 1.22 -34.00 3.76
CA TRP A 658 0.16 -34.06 2.75
C TRP A 658 0.53 -33.27 1.49
N ILE A 659 1.08 -32.06 1.65
CA ILE A 659 1.56 -31.22 0.53
C ILE A 659 2.68 -31.94 -0.23
N SER A 660 3.65 -32.51 0.49
CA SER A 660 4.77 -33.27 -0.10
C SER A 660 4.28 -34.53 -0.83
N ASN A 661 3.42 -35.33 -0.20
CA ASN A 661 2.87 -36.56 -0.79
C ASN A 661 2.01 -36.31 -2.04
N LYS A 662 1.34 -35.15 -2.12
CA LYS A 662 0.53 -34.76 -3.28
C LYS A 662 1.33 -33.96 -4.32
N GLU A 663 2.63 -33.75 -4.09
CA GLU A 663 3.52 -32.95 -4.94
C GLU A 663 2.93 -31.57 -5.25
N ILE A 664 2.37 -30.91 -4.24
CA ILE A 664 1.74 -29.61 -4.41
C ILE A 664 2.79 -28.53 -4.20
N ARG A 665 2.95 -27.68 -5.21
CA ARG A 665 3.79 -26.50 -5.08
C ARG A 665 3.21 -25.51 -4.06
N ALA A 666 4.02 -25.14 -3.08
CA ALA A 666 3.63 -24.30 -1.96
C ALA A 666 4.33 -22.94 -2.00
N TYR A 667 3.69 -21.95 -1.38
CA TYR A 667 4.24 -20.62 -1.14
C TYR A 667 4.50 -20.49 0.35
N PHE A 668 5.78 -20.33 0.71
CA PHE A 668 6.20 -20.10 2.09
C PHE A 668 6.43 -18.61 2.30
N TYR A 669 5.71 -18.06 3.28
CA TYR A 669 5.89 -16.68 3.71
C TYR A 669 6.70 -16.68 5.00
N LEU A 670 7.95 -16.25 4.94
CA LEU A 670 8.87 -16.21 6.06
C LEU A 670 8.68 -14.93 6.87
N LYS A 671 8.92 -15.00 8.19
CA LYS A 671 8.89 -13.84 9.11
C LYS A 671 10.14 -12.96 8.97
N LYS A 672 10.47 -12.56 7.73
CA LYS A 672 11.64 -11.75 7.38
C LYS A 672 11.23 -10.41 6.75
N PRO A 673 12.03 -9.34 6.90
CA PRO A 673 11.76 -8.05 6.28
C PRO A 673 11.98 -8.05 4.76
N VAL A 674 12.93 -8.87 4.28
CA VAL A 674 13.22 -9.11 2.86
C VAL A 674 13.39 -10.60 2.63
N ASN A 675 13.36 -11.05 1.36
CA ASN A 675 13.43 -12.48 1.00
C ASN A 675 12.41 -13.31 1.80
N ASN A 676 11.20 -12.79 1.90
CA ASN A 676 10.15 -13.34 2.75
C ASN A 676 9.22 -14.31 2.00
N ILE A 677 9.51 -14.61 0.74
CA ILE A 677 8.73 -15.54 -0.08
C ILE A 677 9.67 -16.59 -0.66
N GLU A 678 9.33 -17.85 -0.45
CA GLU A 678 9.93 -19.01 -1.09
C GLU A 678 8.83 -19.80 -1.80
N ILE A 679 9.10 -20.29 -3.01
CA ILE A 679 8.10 -20.97 -3.85
C ILE A 679 8.72 -22.26 -4.39
N GLY A 680 8.13 -23.41 -4.07
CA GLY A 680 8.69 -24.69 -4.50
C GLY A 680 7.88 -25.89 -4.02
N TYR A 681 8.44 -27.08 -4.26
CA TYR A 681 7.94 -28.35 -3.75
C TYR A 681 8.63 -28.69 -2.44
N ILE A 682 7.92 -29.40 -1.56
CA ILE A 682 8.47 -29.82 -0.27
C ILE A 682 9.13 -31.19 -0.46
N GLU A 683 10.45 -31.23 -0.36
CA GLU A 683 11.22 -32.49 -0.28
C GLU A 683 11.15 -33.08 1.13
N LYS A 684 11.21 -34.41 1.22
CA LYS A 684 11.04 -35.18 2.46
C LYS A 684 12.27 -35.19 3.34
#